data_AF-A0A7M4EWT2-F1
#
_entry.id   AF-A0A7M4EWT2-F1
#
_cell.length_a   1.000
_cell.length_b   1.000
_cell.length_c   1.000
_cell.angle_alpha   90.00
_cell.angle_beta   90.00
_cell.angle_gamma   90.00
#
_symmetry.space_group_name_H-M   'P 1'
#
loop_
_entity.id
_entity.type
_entity.pdbx_description
1 polymer ?
#
loop_
_entity_poly.entity_id
_entity_poly.type
_entity_poly.pdbx_seq_one_letter_code
_entity_poly.pdbx_strand_id
1 'polypeptide(L)'
;MDDLHQLELFQKVNTIPEIQHLLCRKEGLCQIIRKFPELHVPVAFLECPNHHAFSQSKQASDLSQFGRREERTNFAHLWRWWNQTNNAQPHQIPTQLDHKNDFKAQDLSVIIKAYVLVTSLTPLRAFIHSNASVWNSFKRKYFFVKLQTFFEMFFRSSSPQQAFDNMKETISKLLLIAEVLSESSISGPKTFSRCSLCFQMLTFDIGFNTSIYPIVLKVHEHFDLQVGDDLNSQDQIVKQFLLEDAFKFLLPNNSSTSNFFDVLENMHKLSVNKDGNFQKEHEQCLSLAEINSIVDFVKELKNLGHFELLFPSSVPKIQNLLHDLYHMVDPMRRLGSVLTAHWLLSSLLEQFQFRNKEAHTNLVGWNSSLENESIKQRAPFNQTRGSKVLHFFNETKERRCSHDKDTLSHIRQIFTSPHVDLNPKFNPRIREYYFEVPFDMVTVKIGAEPSNCQCQVHLDEKKGPSVANYPLGLGINKISILVTDESQPNPEIVSSYIITVYREDRPSLPLFDDYMVCGFVQDCGSLIQPKEPCGLKPLSPEYFSAISQTQLKTCETGDPKGQWIVPCLSCSDNRTCDWRAITWQPQNCHHAVLTKPELQQCVEGRRILFIGDSTNRGIMYYLIQRVNETLQEWQKTHDVKIYHNINEGKTFISYSYYPRFWLSVKQRPTFEKALEQLLQRSHPLENTDQTVLVVGGVQWLNSNHLQIIQKVLKRENLSNILVVIKSVGMGFHLPVDGIHSLSQTEVQNLWNENMVILDTAKRYGYEVVDTFILTMGRYKEFLQGKCGCHFHEVVKSKTSKENPRVTMKLSMHYALGQYFNSQSKLSQLQDYAMNSQSPYHVRGPINQVYSEILFSRICAHKRKAMGT
;
A
#
# COMPACT_ATOMS: atom_id res chain seq x y z
N MET A 1 -35.60 -18.60 -19.70
CA MET A 1 -36.49 -17.80 -18.81
C MET A 1 -37.27 -18.72 -17.89
N ASP A 2 -37.75 -19.88 -18.37
CA ASP A 2 -38.45 -20.87 -17.52
C ASP A 2 -37.59 -21.51 -16.41
N ASP A 3 -36.25 -21.51 -16.54
CA ASP A 3 -35.33 -22.07 -15.52
C ASP A 3 -35.20 -21.24 -14.23
N LEU A 4 -35.53 -19.93 -14.25
CA LEU A 4 -35.44 -19.06 -13.07
C LEU A 4 -36.53 -19.37 -12.02
N HIS A 5 -37.55 -20.16 -12.39
CA HIS A 5 -38.66 -20.55 -11.53
C HIS A 5 -38.39 -21.77 -10.66
N GLN A 6 -37.31 -22.53 -10.92
CA GLN A 6 -37.00 -23.78 -10.22
C GLN A 6 -35.81 -23.65 -9.24
N LEU A 7 -35.46 -22.43 -8.85
CA LEU A 7 -34.32 -22.20 -7.98
C LEU A 7 -34.60 -22.66 -6.54
N GLU A 8 -33.75 -23.56 -6.04
CA GLU A 8 -33.78 -24.00 -4.64
C GLU A 8 -33.24 -22.89 -3.72
N LEU A 9 -33.65 -22.87 -2.45
CA LEU A 9 -33.35 -21.78 -1.50
C LEU A 9 -31.86 -21.46 -1.30
N PHE A 10 -30.96 -22.39 -1.63
CA PHE A 10 -29.50 -22.20 -1.54
C PHE A 10 -28.85 -21.73 -2.85
N GLN A 11 -29.61 -21.74 -3.96
CA GLN A 11 -29.10 -21.34 -5.26
C GLN A 11 -29.16 -19.81 -5.40
N LYS A 12 -28.17 -19.23 -6.08
CA LYS A 12 -28.16 -17.82 -6.47
C LYS A 12 -27.77 -17.71 -7.93
N VAL A 13 -28.39 -16.78 -8.65
CA VAL A 13 -28.16 -16.57 -10.10
C VAL A 13 -27.62 -15.17 -10.34
N ASN A 14 -26.59 -15.03 -11.17
CA ASN A 14 -25.90 -13.77 -11.40
C ASN A 14 -26.53 -12.92 -12.53
N THR A 15 -27.85 -13.01 -12.73
CA THR A 15 -28.56 -12.32 -13.83
C THR A 15 -29.92 -11.79 -13.38
N ILE A 16 -30.20 -10.51 -13.64
CA ILE A 16 -31.51 -9.88 -13.44
C ILE A 16 -32.07 -9.49 -14.83
N PRO A 17 -33.00 -10.27 -15.41
CA PRO A 17 -33.48 -10.09 -16.78
C PRO A 17 -34.02 -8.68 -17.08
N GLU A 18 -34.64 -8.04 -16.10
CA GLU A 18 -35.25 -6.72 -16.23
C GLU A 18 -34.20 -5.63 -16.42
N ILE A 19 -33.06 -5.73 -15.71
CA ILE A 19 -31.92 -4.83 -15.89
C ILE A 19 -31.30 -5.01 -17.27
N GLN A 20 -31.14 -6.26 -17.73
CA GLN A 20 -30.58 -6.54 -19.05
C GLN A 20 -31.44 -5.94 -20.16
N HIS A 21 -32.77 -6.03 -20.05
CA HIS A 21 -33.69 -5.48 -21.02
C HIS A 21 -33.72 -3.93 -21.00
N LEU A 22 -33.74 -3.32 -19.82
CA LEU A 22 -33.94 -1.87 -19.67
C LEU A 22 -32.65 -1.05 -19.76
N LEU A 23 -31.54 -1.52 -19.20
CA LEU A 23 -30.30 -0.74 -19.07
C LEU A 23 -29.18 -1.20 -20.00
N CYS A 24 -29.06 -2.50 -20.25
CA CYS A 24 -27.94 -3.04 -21.02
C CYS A 24 -28.17 -3.01 -22.54
N ARG A 25 -29.42 -2.81 -22.98
CA ARG A 25 -29.82 -2.70 -24.39
C ARG A 25 -30.13 -1.26 -24.77
N LYS A 26 -29.74 -0.89 -26.00
CA LYS A 26 -29.98 0.46 -26.54
C LYS A 26 -31.47 0.77 -26.59
N GLU A 27 -32.30 -0.21 -26.93
CA GLU A 27 -33.76 -0.10 -27.01
C GLU A 27 -34.37 0.24 -25.65
N GLY A 28 -33.87 -0.37 -24.57
CA GLY A 28 -34.31 -0.11 -23.20
C GLY A 28 -33.95 1.31 -22.73
N LEU A 29 -32.71 1.74 -22.96
CA LEU A 29 -32.28 3.12 -22.63
C LEU A 29 -33.09 4.16 -23.42
N CYS A 30 -33.42 3.87 -24.69
CA CYS A 30 -34.30 4.72 -25.49
C CYS A 30 -35.74 4.77 -24.95
N GLN A 31 -36.26 3.67 -24.40
CA GLN A 31 -37.57 3.67 -23.73
C GLN A 31 -37.57 4.55 -22.48
N ILE A 32 -36.49 4.53 -21.69
CA ILE A 32 -36.31 5.38 -20.50
C ILE A 32 -36.36 6.87 -20.88
N ILE A 33 -35.54 7.27 -21.87
CA ILE A 33 -35.44 8.67 -22.30
C ILE A 33 -36.78 9.18 -22.86
N ARG A 34 -37.50 8.34 -23.62
CA ARG A 34 -38.81 8.69 -24.19
C ARG A 34 -39.89 8.85 -23.12
N LYS A 35 -39.88 8.01 -22.08
CA LYS A 35 -40.91 8.00 -21.04
C LYS A 35 -40.70 9.08 -19.97
N PHE A 36 -39.45 9.53 -19.76
CA PHE A 36 -39.12 10.59 -18.80
C PHE A 36 -38.19 11.68 -19.39
N PRO A 37 -38.65 12.47 -20.37
CA PRO A 37 -37.83 13.49 -21.02
C PRO A 37 -37.41 14.62 -20.06
N GLU A 38 -38.24 14.94 -19.06
CA GLU A 38 -38.01 16.01 -18.08
C GLU A 38 -36.93 15.68 -17.03
N LEU A 39 -36.53 14.40 -16.91
CA LEU A 39 -35.51 13.97 -15.95
C LEU A 39 -34.07 14.23 -16.42
N HIS A 40 -33.89 14.65 -17.68
CA HIS A 40 -32.58 14.93 -18.29
C HIS A 40 -31.50 13.89 -17.92
N VAL A 41 -31.83 12.61 -18.10
CA VAL A 41 -30.94 11.50 -17.75
C VAL A 41 -29.63 11.66 -18.56
N PRO A 42 -28.46 11.76 -17.92
CA PRO A 42 -27.22 12.09 -18.59
C PRO A 42 -26.65 10.84 -19.27
N VAL A 43 -27.34 10.30 -20.28
CA VAL A 43 -26.86 9.21 -21.13
C VAL A 43 -26.35 9.82 -22.42
N ALA A 44 -25.20 9.36 -22.93
CA ALA A 44 -24.69 9.82 -24.21
C ALA A 44 -25.75 9.63 -25.31
N PHE A 45 -26.01 10.67 -26.11
CA PHE A 45 -27.03 10.67 -27.16
C PHE A 45 -26.79 9.52 -28.14
N LEU A 46 -27.55 8.44 -27.98
CA LEU A 46 -27.71 7.40 -28.98
C LEU A 46 -28.86 7.84 -29.88
N GLU A 47 -28.65 7.86 -31.19
CA GLU A 47 -29.73 8.02 -32.17
C GLU A 47 -30.77 6.93 -31.94
N CYS A 48 -31.78 7.18 -31.12
CA CYS A 48 -32.87 6.26 -30.89
C CYS A 48 -33.68 6.19 -32.18
N PRO A 49 -33.66 5.07 -32.93
CA PRO A 49 -34.32 5.02 -34.22
C PRO A 49 -35.79 5.38 -34.04
N ASN A 50 -36.22 6.41 -34.77
CA ASN A 50 -37.62 6.71 -34.94
C ASN A 50 -38.23 5.52 -35.69
N HIS A 51 -38.98 4.67 -34.99
CA HIS A 51 -39.98 3.84 -35.65
C HIS A 51 -41.06 4.79 -36.17
N HIS A 52 -40.83 5.38 -37.34
CA HIS A 52 -41.90 5.86 -38.19
C HIS A 52 -42.69 4.63 -38.65
N ALA A 53 -43.79 4.36 -37.96
CA ALA A 53 -44.92 3.66 -38.54
C ALA A 53 -46.18 4.43 -38.14
N PHE A 54 -46.84 5.02 -39.15
CA PHE A 54 -48.01 5.90 -39.12
C PHE A 54 -47.73 7.32 -38.57
N SER A 55 -47.79 8.43 -39.32
CA SER A 55 -48.49 8.73 -40.57
C SER A 55 -47.64 9.54 -41.55
N GLN A 56 -47.99 9.36 -42.82
CA GLN A 56 -47.57 10.19 -43.95
C GLN A 56 -48.24 11.58 -43.85
N SER A 57 -47.47 12.65 -44.07
CA SER A 57 -47.77 13.64 -45.11
C SER A 57 -46.67 14.71 -45.15
N LYS A 58 -45.95 14.76 -46.27
CA LYS A 58 -45.17 15.93 -46.69
C LYS A 58 -46.13 17.02 -47.15
N GLN A 59 -45.93 18.27 -46.68
CA GLN A 59 -45.80 19.52 -47.47
C GLN A 59 -46.31 20.76 -46.72
N ALA A 60 -45.61 21.87 -47.01
CA ALA A 60 -46.04 23.28 -46.96
C ALA A 60 -45.94 24.06 -45.64
N SER A 61 -44.91 24.92 -45.62
CA SER A 61 -44.94 26.38 -45.35
C SER A 61 -46.10 27.03 -44.57
N ASP A 62 -45.69 27.87 -43.61
CA ASP A 62 -46.28 29.13 -43.15
C ASP A 62 -47.68 29.19 -42.52
N LEU A 63 -47.81 30.20 -41.65
CA LEU A 63 -49.00 30.82 -41.04
C LEU A 63 -49.57 30.24 -39.72
N SER A 64 -49.20 30.96 -38.65
CA SER A 64 -50.06 31.59 -37.64
C SER A 64 -51.33 30.90 -37.12
N GLN A 65 -51.40 30.83 -35.78
CA GLN A 65 -52.60 30.93 -34.92
C GLN A 65 -53.79 30.00 -35.23
N PHE A 66 -54.10 29.07 -34.32
CA PHE A 66 -55.33 29.11 -33.51
C PHE A 66 -55.33 27.95 -32.50
N GLY A 67 -56.06 28.14 -31.39
CA GLY A 67 -55.84 27.48 -30.11
C GLY A 67 -56.21 25.99 -30.01
N ARG A 68 -55.66 25.34 -28.98
CA ARG A 68 -56.45 24.58 -28.00
C ARG A 68 -55.73 24.58 -26.65
N ARG A 69 -56.51 24.96 -25.64
CA ARG A 69 -56.20 25.05 -24.21
C ARG A 69 -56.61 23.73 -23.55
N GLU A 70 -56.01 23.46 -22.38
CA GLU A 70 -56.29 22.38 -21.40
C GLU A 70 -55.62 21.04 -21.76
N GLU A 71 -54.68 20.44 -21.02
CA GLU A 71 -54.35 20.46 -19.58
C GLU A 71 -52.82 20.53 -19.40
N ARG A 72 -52.27 21.66 -18.93
CA ARG A 72 -50.83 21.78 -18.60
C ARG A 72 -50.55 22.62 -17.36
N THR A 73 -51.58 22.88 -16.56
CA THR A 73 -51.53 23.87 -15.48
C THR A 73 -51.04 23.32 -14.13
N ASN A 74 -50.95 22.01 -13.93
CA ASN A 74 -50.44 21.45 -12.66
C ASN A 74 -48.91 21.27 -12.59
N PHE A 75 -48.19 21.22 -13.72
CA PHE A 75 -46.73 21.03 -13.72
C PHE A 75 -45.92 22.33 -13.61
N ALA A 76 -46.49 23.47 -14.00
CA ALA A 76 -45.83 24.78 -13.90
C ALA A 76 -45.68 25.27 -12.45
N HIS A 77 -46.55 24.83 -11.53
CA HIS A 77 -46.49 25.19 -10.11
C HIS A 77 -45.36 24.45 -9.36
N LEU A 78 -45.08 23.19 -9.71
CA LEU A 78 -43.95 22.42 -9.17
C LEU A 78 -42.60 22.99 -9.61
N TRP A 79 -42.51 23.46 -10.86
CA TRP A 79 -41.32 24.11 -11.42
C TRP A 79 -40.94 25.42 -10.70
N ARG A 80 -41.91 26.18 -10.19
CA ARG A 80 -41.64 27.39 -9.38
C ARG A 80 -41.10 27.05 -8.00
N TRP A 81 -41.48 25.91 -7.43
CA TRP A 81 -41.05 25.52 -6.08
C TRP A 81 -39.58 25.06 -6.07
N TRP A 82 -39.12 24.40 -7.14
CA TRP A 82 -37.71 24.02 -7.31
C TRP A 82 -36.73 25.20 -7.46
N ASN A 83 -37.17 26.35 -7.99
CA ASN A 83 -36.29 27.52 -8.11
C ASN A 83 -36.23 28.40 -6.85
N GLN A 84 -37.16 28.26 -5.90
CA GLN A 84 -37.21 29.13 -4.71
C GLN A 84 -36.27 28.71 -3.57
N THR A 85 -35.71 27.49 -3.59
CA THR A 85 -34.78 27.01 -2.55
C THR A 85 -33.31 27.31 -2.84
N ASN A 86 -32.97 27.85 -4.02
CA ASN A 86 -31.63 28.27 -4.39
C ASN A 86 -31.51 29.80 -4.42
N ASN A 87 -31.49 30.44 -3.25
CA ASN A 87 -31.05 31.83 -3.13
C ASN A 87 -29.53 31.87 -2.90
N ALA A 88 -28.78 31.74 -3.99
CA ALA A 88 -27.45 32.32 -4.15
C ALA A 88 -27.41 32.98 -5.54
N GLN A 89 -26.90 34.21 -5.60
CA GLN A 89 -27.05 35.16 -6.71
C GLN A 89 -26.72 34.60 -8.11
N PRO A 90 -27.40 35.10 -9.17
CA PRO A 90 -27.27 34.57 -10.53
C PRO A 90 -25.98 35.06 -11.18
N HIS A 91 -24.93 34.23 -11.17
CA HIS A 91 -23.85 34.37 -12.14
C HIS A 91 -24.20 33.55 -13.39
N GLN A 92 -24.63 34.30 -14.42
CA GLN A 92 -24.62 33.98 -15.85
C GLN A 92 -24.50 32.50 -16.22
N ILE A 93 -25.65 31.86 -16.45
CA ILE A 93 -25.77 30.63 -17.22
C ILE A 93 -25.40 30.97 -18.68
N PRO A 94 -24.43 30.32 -19.32
CA PRO A 94 -24.26 30.43 -20.76
C PRO A 94 -25.49 29.83 -21.44
N THR A 95 -26.11 30.68 -22.24
CA THR A 95 -27.14 30.40 -23.22
C THR A 95 -26.92 29.08 -23.95
N GLN A 96 -27.95 28.24 -23.90
CA GLN A 96 -28.47 27.44 -25.01
C GLN A 96 -27.41 26.97 -26.03
N LEU A 97 -26.80 25.82 -25.78
CA LEU A 97 -25.99 25.16 -26.79
C LEU A 97 -26.92 24.32 -27.68
N ASP A 98 -27.26 24.89 -28.84
CA ASP A 98 -27.78 24.19 -30.01
C ASP A 98 -26.81 23.04 -30.36
N HIS A 99 -27.06 21.83 -29.85
CA HIS A 99 -26.28 20.65 -30.18
C HIS A 99 -26.96 19.84 -31.30
N LYS A 100 -26.87 20.37 -32.51
CA LYS A 100 -26.59 19.54 -33.69
C LYS A 100 -25.07 19.42 -33.78
N ASN A 101 -24.48 18.44 -33.10
CA ASN A 101 -23.12 17.98 -33.40
C ASN A 101 -22.95 16.57 -32.83
N ASP A 102 -22.50 15.66 -33.71
CA ASP A 102 -22.25 14.25 -33.42
C ASP A 102 -21.30 14.08 -32.22
N PHE A 103 -21.78 13.49 -31.12
CA PHE A 103 -20.94 13.14 -29.97
C PHE A 103 -19.91 12.07 -30.38
N LYS A 104 -18.65 12.47 -30.56
CA LYS A 104 -17.53 11.53 -30.76
C LYS A 104 -16.82 11.31 -29.43
N ALA A 105 -16.45 10.07 -29.12
CA ALA A 105 -15.73 9.66 -27.91
C ALA A 105 -14.37 10.38 -27.69
N GLN A 106 -13.95 11.22 -28.63
CA GLN A 106 -12.75 12.05 -28.58
C GLN A 106 -12.91 13.32 -27.72
N ASP A 107 -14.13 13.69 -27.33
CA ASP A 107 -14.41 14.88 -26.51
C ASP A 107 -14.46 14.61 -24.99
N LEU A 108 -14.26 13.35 -24.58
CA LEU A 108 -14.24 12.94 -23.17
C LEU A 108 -12.80 12.91 -22.64
N SER A 109 -12.57 13.62 -21.54
CA SER A 109 -11.27 13.65 -20.86
C SER A 109 -10.94 12.31 -20.18
N VAL A 110 -11.96 11.65 -19.62
CA VAL A 110 -11.82 10.36 -18.94
C VAL A 110 -13.10 9.51 -19.09
N ILE A 111 -12.93 8.19 -19.21
CA ILE A 111 -14.02 7.20 -19.07
C ILE A 111 -13.73 6.30 -17.87
N ILE A 112 -14.67 6.19 -16.95
CA ILE A 112 -14.60 5.36 -15.74
C ILE A 112 -15.52 4.16 -15.91
N LYS A 113 -14.98 2.95 -15.77
CA LYS A 113 -15.75 1.71 -15.63
C LYS A 113 -16.03 1.47 -14.15
N ALA A 114 -17.20 1.90 -13.70
CA ALA A 114 -17.66 1.68 -12.33
C ALA A 114 -18.37 0.32 -12.21
N TYR A 115 -18.01 -0.45 -11.18
CA TYR A 115 -18.58 -1.79 -10.94
C TYR A 115 -19.68 -1.71 -9.88
N VAL A 116 -20.88 -2.15 -10.23
CA VAL A 116 -22.08 -2.00 -9.40
C VAL A 116 -22.73 -3.36 -9.19
N LEU A 117 -22.82 -3.79 -7.93
CA LEU A 117 -23.51 -5.01 -7.53
C LEU A 117 -24.96 -4.68 -7.17
N VAL A 118 -25.90 -5.24 -7.92
CA VAL A 118 -27.33 -5.17 -7.62
C VAL A 118 -27.77 -6.50 -7.02
N THR A 119 -28.22 -6.50 -5.78
CA THR A 119 -28.69 -7.73 -5.09
C THR A 119 -30.20 -7.91 -5.16
N SER A 120 -30.92 -6.85 -5.52
CA SER A 120 -32.37 -6.85 -5.74
C SER A 120 -32.75 -5.64 -6.57
N LEU A 121 -33.66 -5.82 -7.54
CA LEU A 121 -34.23 -4.72 -8.31
C LEU A 121 -35.47 -4.12 -7.65
N THR A 122 -36.27 -4.93 -6.95
CA THR A 122 -37.57 -4.50 -6.39
C THR A 122 -37.79 -5.14 -5.00
N PRO A 123 -37.63 -4.40 -3.89
CA PRO A 123 -37.09 -3.04 -3.82
C PRO A 123 -35.62 -3.00 -4.24
N LEU A 124 -35.20 -1.92 -4.88
CA LEU A 124 -33.81 -1.73 -5.34
C LEU A 124 -32.82 -1.78 -4.16
N ARG A 125 -31.80 -2.63 -4.30
CA ARG A 125 -30.63 -2.71 -3.41
C ARG A 125 -29.38 -2.77 -4.28
N ALA A 126 -28.57 -1.73 -4.21
CA ALA A 126 -27.42 -1.55 -5.08
C ALA A 126 -26.20 -1.03 -4.32
N PHE A 127 -25.04 -1.54 -4.69
CA PHE A 127 -23.76 -1.27 -4.04
C PHE A 127 -22.69 -1.00 -5.09
N ILE A 128 -21.85 0.02 -4.88
CA ILE A 128 -20.73 0.35 -5.77
C ILE A 128 -19.44 -0.20 -5.18
N HIS A 129 -18.61 -0.80 -6.01
CA HIS A 129 -17.29 -1.24 -5.58
C HIS A 129 -16.34 -0.04 -5.42
N SER A 130 -15.53 -0.03 -4.36
CA SER A 130 -14.59 1.08 -4.06
C SER A 130 -13.49 1.27 -5.12
N ASN A 131 -13.23 0.26 -5.95
CA ASN A 131 -12.30 0.33 -7.08
C ASN A 131 -13.03 0.39 -8.43
N ALA A 132 -12.44 1.05 -9.42
CA ALA A 132 -12.92 1.17 -10.79
C ALA A 132 -11.77 1.09 -11.81
N SER A 133 -12.08 0.79 -13.07
CA SER A 133 -11.10 0.88 -14.17
C SER A 133 -11.28 2.17 -14.95
N VAL A 134 -10.24 2.97 -15.05
CA VAL A 134 -10.29 4.29 -15.69
C VAL A 134 -9.50 4.25 -17.00
N TRP A 135 -10.14 4.70 -18.07
CA TRP A 135 -9.51 4.99 -19.36
C TRP A 135 -9.27 6.48 -19.48
N ASN A 136 -8.02 6.84 -19.74
CA ASN A 136 -7.64 8.21 -20.01
C ASN A 136 -7.31 8.34 -21.51
N SER A 137 -8.04 9.22 -22.20
CA SER A 137 -7.92 9.43 -23.65
C SER A 137 -6.53 9.90 -24.07
N PHE A 138 -5.81 10.62 -23.20
CA PHE A 138 -4.42 11.07 -23.44
C PHE A 138 -3.39 9.94 -23.37
N LYS A 139 -3.63 8.90 -22.55
CA LYS A 139 -2.67 7.79 -22.32
C LYS A 139 -2.99 6.52 -23.11
N ARG A 140 -4.15 6.46 -23.79
CA ARG A 140 -4.67 5.28 -24.52
C ARG A 140 -4.57 3.96 -23.75
N LYS A 141 -4.70 3.98 -22.42
CA LYS A 141 -4.62 2.79 -21.54
C LYS A 141 -5.64 2.82 -20.42
N TYR A 142 -6.06 1.64 -19.99
CA TYR A 142 -6.91 1.40 -18.81
C TYR A 142 -6.02 1.19 -17.57
N PHE A 143 -6.42 1.71 -16.42
CA PHE A 143 -5.78 1.42 -15.13
C PHE A 143 -6.83 1.25 -14.03
N PHE A 144 -6.56 0.35 -13.08
CA PHE A 144 -7.44 0.06 -11.95
C PHE A 144 -7.08 0.95 -10.75
N VAL A 145 -8.06 1.60 -10.13
CA VAL A 145 -7.83 2.61 -9.08
C VAL A 145 -8.99 2.67 -8.09
N LYS A 146 -8.72 3.09 -6.85
CA LYS A 146 -9.78 3.46 -5.88
C LYS A 146 -10.52 4.71 -6.37
N LEU A 147 -11.85 4.64 -6.45
CA LEU A 147 -12.72 5.72 -6.96
C LEU A 147 -12.50 7.03 -6.19
N GLN A 148 -12.52 6.98 -4.87
CA GLN A 148 -12.31 8.17 -4.03
C GLN A 148 -10.96 8.86 -4.33
N THR A 149 -9.88 8.09 -4.38
CA THR A 149 -8.55 8.59 -4.73
C THR A 149 -8.51 9.17 -6.14
N PHE A 150 -9.20 8.55 -7.10
CA PHE A 150 -9.28 9.05 -8.46
C PHE A 150 -9.97 10.43 -8.53
N PHE A 151 -11.14 10.57 -7.89
CA PHE A 151 -11.87 11.84 -7.87
C PHE A 151 -11.05 12.94 -7.17
N GLU A 152 -10.41 12.64 -6.04
CA GLU A 152 -9.50 13.55 -5.32
C GLU A 152 -8.29 14.00 -6.16
N MET A 153 -7.82 13.17 -7.09
CA MET A 153 -6.70 13.49 -7.98
C MET A 153 -7.15 14.26 -9.23
N PHE A 154 -8.24 13.83 -9.87
CA PHE A 154 -8.65 14.32 -11.19
C PHE A 154 -9.46 15.62 -11.12
N PHE A 155 -10.27 15.81 -10.06
CA PHE A 155 -11.14 16.97 -9.90
C PHE A 155 -10.63 17.97 -8.85
N ARG A 156 -9.32 18.05 -8.59
CA ARG A 156 -8.72 18.94 -7.57
C ARG A 156 -9.17 20.40 -7.67
N SER A 157 -9.34 20.90 -8.90
CA SER A 157 -9.80 22.26 -9.18
C SER A 157 -11.32 22.44 -9.04
N SER A 158 -12.07 21.36 -8.89
CA SER A 158 -13.52 21.29 -9.14
C SER A 158 -14.16 20.28 -8.19
N SER A 159 -14.33 20.64 -6.91
CA SER A 159 -15.07 19.90 -5.86
C SER A 159 -15.09 18.34 -6.03
N PRO A 160 -13.98 17.64 -5.71
CA PRO A 160 -13.84 16.19 -5.91
C PRO A 160 -14.97 15.34 -5.34
N GLN A 161 -15.37 15.67 -4.11
CA GLN A 161 -16.43 14.95 -3.39
C GLN A 161 -17.77 15.09 -4.12
N GLN A 162 -18.08 16.28 -4.63
CA GLN A 162 -19.31 16.56 -5.36
C GLN A 162 -19.34 15.84 -6.71
N ALA A 163 -18.21 15.72 -7.42
CA ALA A 163 -18.13 14.96 -8.65
C ALA A 163 -18.37 13.45 -8.42
N PHE A 164 -17.83 12.90 -7.32
CA PHE A 164 -18.09 11.51 -6.93
C PHE A 164 -19.55 11.30 -6.52
N ASP A 165 -20.13 12.21 -5.73
CA ASP A 165 -21.53 12.15 -5.31
C ASP A 165 -22.48 12.30 -6.50
N ASN A 166 -22.16 13.15 -7.50
CA ASN A 166 -22.90 13.26 -8.75
C ASN A 166 -22.87 11.94 -9.55
N MET A 167 -21.73 11.23 -9.56
CA MET A 167 -21.62 9.90 -10.17
C MET A 167 -22.54 8.89 -9.49
N LYS A 168 -22.48 8.81 -8.16
CA LYS A 168 -23.36 7.93 -7.38
C LYS A 168 -24.84 8.26 -7.61
N GLU A 169 -25.20 9.55 -7.59
CA GLU A 169 -26.56 10.01 -7.87
C GLU A 169 -27.04 9.56 -9.25
N THR A 170 -26.19 9.70 -10.27
CA THR A 170 -26.52 9.34 -11.67
C THR A 170 -26.78 7.85 -11.83
N ILE A 171 -25.93 7.01 -11.23
CA ILE A 171 -26.11 5.55 -11.24
C ILE A 171 -27.41 5.18 -10.52
N SER A 172 -27.64 5.71 -9.31
CA SER A 172 -28.83 5.41 -8.52
C SER A 172 -30.12 5.83 -9.22
N LYS A 173 -30.13 6.99 -9.90
CA LYS A 173 -31.27 7.44 -10.71
C LYS A 173 -31.62 6.45 -11.82
N LEU A 174 -30.61 5.99 -12.57
CA LEU A 174 -30.84 5.10 -13.71
C LEU A 174 -31.37 3.74 -13.27
N LEU A 175 -30.81 3.19 -12.17
CA LEU A 175 -31.30 1.95 -11.56
C LEU A 175 -32.73 2.07 -11.03
N LEU A 176 -33.05 3.21 -10.40
CA LEU A 176 -34.39 3.45 -9.87
C LEU A 176 -35.45 3.57 -10.97
N ILE A 177 -35.12 4.24 -12.08
CA ILE A 177 -36.00 4.28 -13.25
C ILE A 177 -36.22 2.87 -13.82
N ALA A 178 -35.19 2.02 -13.83
CA ALA A 178 -35.32 0.64 -14.28
C ALA A 178 -36.27 -0.18 -13.38
N GLU A 179 -36.19 -0.01 -12.05
CA GLU A 179 -37.14 -0.64 -11.11
C GLU A 179 -38.59 -0.23 -11.43
N VAL A 180 -38.84 1.07 -11.53
CA VAL A 180 -40.20 1.61 -11.75
C VAL A 180 -40.77 1.16 -13.11
N LEU A 181 -39.93 1.08 -14.14
CA LEU A 181 -40.37 0.62 -15.46
C LEU A 181 -40.60 -0.89 -15.51
N SER A 182 -39.74 -1.67 -14.84
CA SER A 182 -39.91 -3.11 -14.68
C SER A 182 -41.30 -3.42 -14.11
N GLU A 183 -41.67 -2.71 -13.04
CA GLU A 183 -42.97 -2.84 -12.39
C GLU A 183 -44.15 -2.45 -13.28
N SER A 184 -44.02 -1.40 -14.10
CA SER A 184 -45.07 -1.00 -15.04
C SER A 184 -45.32 -2.00 -16.18
N SER A 185 -44.32 -2.83 -16.51
CA SER A 185 -44.39 -3.79 -17.62
C SER A 185 -45.04 -5.14 -17.25
N ILE A 186 -45.31 -5.37 -15.97
CA ILE A 186 -46.04 -6.54 -15.44
C ILE A 186 -47.50 -6.59 -15.95
N SER A 187 -48.01 -5.50 -16.54
CA SER A 187 -49.33 -5.44 -17.19
C SER A 187 -49.32 -5.79 -18.70
N GLY A 188 -48.18 -6.19 -19.29
CA GLY A 188 -48.03 -6.55 -20.72
C GLY A 188 -47.70 -8.03 -21.00
N PRO A 189 -47.76 -8.51 -22.26
CA PRO A 189 -47.72 -9.93 -22.62
C PRO A 189 -46.34 -10.62 -22.50
N LYS A 190 -45.33 -9.94 -21.92
CA LYS A 190 -44.02 -10.51 -21.60
C LYS A 190 -43.71 -10.25 -20.13
N THR A 191 -44.28 -11.07 -19.26
CA THR A 191 -44.05 -11.01 -17.82
C THR A 191 -42.63 -11.47 -17.51
N PHE A 192 -41.78 -10.56 -17.02
CA PHE A 192 -40.52 -10.96 -16.38
C PHE A 192 -40.84 -11.55 -15.00
N SER A 193 -40.34 -12.75 -14.75
CA SER A 193 -40.50 -13.44 -13.47
C SER A 193 -39.58 -12.82 -12.42
N ARG A 194 -40.15 -12.20 -11.38
CA ARG A 194 -39.37 -11.63 -10.26
C ARG A 194 -38.49 -12.70 -9.62
N CYS A 195 -37.18 -12.49 -9.61
CA CYS A 195 -36.22 -13.43 -9.04
C CYS A 195 -35.62 -12.90 -7.73
N SER A 196 -36.02 -13.50 -6.60
CA SER A 196 -35.52 -13.11 -5.26
C SER A 196 -34.11 -13.61 -4.95
N LEU A 197 -33.62 -14.60 -5.69
CA LEU A 197 -32.30 -15.21 -5.53
C LEU A 197 -31.30 -14.71 -6.58
N CYS A 198 -31.68 -13.70 -7.37
CA CYS A 198 -30.86 -13.13 -8.40
C CYS A 198 -30.08 -11.93 -7.90
N PHE A 199 -28.82 -11.85 -8.32
CA PHE A 199 -27.97 -10.68 -8.18
C PHE A 199 -27.33 -10.40 -9.54
N GLN A 200 -26.82 -9.21 -9.78
CA GLN A 200 -26.07 -8.95 -11.00
C GLN A 200 -24.96 -7.94 -10.75
N MET A 201 -23.75 -8.26 -11.23
CA MET A 201 -22.62 -7.36 -11.22
C MET A 201 -22.56 -6.64 -12.58
N LEU A 202 -22.85 -5.35 -12.57
CA LEU A 202 -22.92 -4.48 -13.74
C LEU A 202 -21.64 -3.67 -13.88
N THR A 203 -21.31 -3.32 -15.13
CA THR A 203 -20.24 -2.36 -15.44
C THR A 203 -20.84 -1.14 -16.10
N PHE A 204 -20.69 0.02 -15.48
CA PHE A 204 -21.11 1.32 -16.01
C PHE A 204 -19.91 2.04 -16.61
N ASP A 205 -19.94 2.31 -17.91
CA ASP A 205 -18.97 3.20 -18.56
C ASP A 205 -19.47 4.64 -18.41
N ILE A 206 -18.74 5.44 -17.63
CA ILE A 206 -19.12 6.81 -17.25
C ILE A 206 -18.05 7.77 -17.76
N GLY A 207 -18.43 8.64 -18.69
CA GLY A 207 -17.59 9.70 -19.22
C GLY A 207 -17.62 10.95 -18.34
N PHE A 208 -16.46 11.55 -18.15
CA PHE A 208 -16.32 12.90 -17.63
C PHE A 208 -15.60 13.78 -18.65
N ASN A 209 -16.15 14.97 -18.88
CA ASN A 209 -15.46 16.05 -19.58
C ASN A 209 -14.73 16.94 -18.55
N THR A 210 -14.50 18.21 -18.86
CA THR A 210 -13.94 19.19 -17.91
C THR A 210 -14.90 19.58 -16.77
N SER A 211 -16.11 19.02 -16.72
CA SER A 211 -17.16 19.30 -15.73
C SER A 211 -17.26 18.21 -14.65
N ILE A 212 -17.86 18.56 -13.51
CA ILE A 212 -18.15 17.66 -12.38
C ILE A 212 -19.40 16.78 -12.61
N TYR A 213 -20.05 16.90 -13.77
CA TYR A 213 -21.26 16.14 -14.11
C TYR A 213 -20.93 14.92 -14.98
N PRO A 214 -21.26 13.70 -14.53
CA PRO A 214 -21.01 12.45 -15.26
C PRO A 214 -21.98 12.26 -16.42
N ILE A 215 -21.53 11.55 -17.46
CA ILE A 215 -22.38 11.06 -18.56
C ILE A 215 -22.24 9.54 -18.67
N VAL A 216 -23.34 8.80 -18.59
CA VAL A 216 -23.36 7.34 -18.79
C VAL A 216 -23.25 7.05 -20.28
N LEU A 217 -22.21 6.34 -20.69
CA LEU A 217 -21.95 5.97 -22.08
C LEU A 217 -22.58 4.64 -22.43
N LYS A 218 -22.43 3.65 -21.53
CA LYS A 218 -22.94 2.29 -21.73
C LYS A 218 -23.07 1.57 -20.39
N VAL A 219 -24.06 0.70 -20.27
CA VAL A 219 -24.16 -0.29 -19.19
C VAL A 219 -23.97 -1.67 -19.80
N HIS A 220 -22.99 -2.43 -19.34
CA HIS A 220 -22.69 -3.76 -19.89
C HIS A 220 -23.56 -4.83 -19.21
N GLU A 221 -24.07 -5.76 -20.03
CA GLU A 221 -24.93 -6.88 -19.61
C GLU A 221 -24.19 -7.89 -18.74
N HIS A 222 -22.92 -8.13 -19.08
CA HIS A 222 -22.04 -9.04 -18.40
C HIS A 222 -20.86 -8.28 -17.81
N PHE A 223 -20.21 -8.87 -16.81
CA PHE A 223 -18.95 -8.37 -16.26
C PHE A 223 -17.85 -8.41 -17.34
N ASP A 224 -17.70 -7.30 -18.06
CA ASP A 224 -16.88 -7.16 -19.27
C ASP A 224 -15.64 -6.28 -19.01
N LEU A 225 -14.52 -6.95 -18.77
CA LEU A 225 -13.19 -6.37 -18.97
C LEU A 225 -12.82 -6.76 -20.40
N GLN A 226 -12.79 -5.79 -21.32
CA GLN A 226 -12.36 -6.05 -22.70
C GLN A 226 -10.95 -6.66 -22.69
N VAL A 227 -10.89 -7.96 -22.98
CA VAL A 227 -9.66 -8.67 -23.30
C VAL A 227 -9.31 -8.27 -24.72
N GLY A 228 -8.46 -7.25 -24.88
CA GLY A 228 -7.76 -7.07 -26.14
C GLY A 228 -6.92 -8.32 -26.41
N ASP A 229 -6.83 -8.75 -27.67
CA ASP A 229 -6.25 -10.02 -28.13
C ASP A 229 -4.78 -10.31 -27.74
N ASP A 230 -4.16 -9.47 -26.90
CA ASP A 230 -2.92 -9.79 -26.19
C ASP A 230 -3.25 -10.19 -24.75
N LEU A 231 -3.11 -11.48 -24.45
CA LEU A 231 -3.32 -12.11 -23.14
C LEU A 231 -2.55 -11.39 -22.00
N ASN A 232 -3.13 -10.34 -21.42
CA ASN A 232 -2.62 -9.67 -20.22
C ASN A 232 -3.16 -10.39 -18.97
N SER A 233 -2.26 -11.02 -18.22
CA SER A 233 -2.56 -11.69 -16.94
C SER A 233 -3.15 -10.77 -15.86
N GLN A 234 -2.99 -9.45 -16.00
CA GLN A 234 -3.52 -8.45 -15.05
C GLN A 234 -5.05 -8.34 -15.06
N ASP A 235 -5.69 -8.41 -16.23
CA ASP A 235 -7.15 -8.24 -16.31
C ASP A 235 -7.89 -9.47 -15.76
N GLN A 236 -7.28 -10.66 -15.85
CA GLN A 236 -7.78 -11.87 -15.18
C GLN A 236 -7.67 -11.76 -13.65
N ILE A 237 -6.58 -11.19 -13.13
CA ILE A 237 -6.37 -10.98 -11.69
C ILE A 237 -7.41 -9.99 -11.14
N VAL A 238 -7.65 -8.87 -11.83
CA VAL A 238 -8.67 -7.87 -11.42
C VAL A 238 -10.08 -8.47 -11.43
N LYS A 239 -10.40 -9.28 -12.46
CA LYS A 239 -11.66 -10.04 -12.52
C LYS A 239 -11.81 -11.00 -11.35
N GLN A 240 -10.75 -11.71 -10.99
CA GLN A 240 -10.76 -12.64 -9.87
C GLN A 240 -11.01 -11.93 -8.54
N PHE A 241 -10.35 -10.79 -8.29
CA PHE A 241 -10.57 -9.99 -7.07
C PHE A 241 -12.00 -9.47 -6.96
N LEU A 242 -12.54 -8.86 -8.02
CA LEU A 242 -13.90 -8.32 -8.01
C LEU A 242 -14.97 -9.40 -7.83
N LEU A 243 -14.76 -10.58 -8.41
CA LEU A 243 -15.64 -11.73 -8.20
C LEU A 243 -15.53 -12.28 -6.77
N GLU A 244 -14.31 -12.42 -6.24
CA GLU A 244 -14.09 -12.89 -4.87
C GLU A 244 -14.75 -11.96 -3.84
N ASP A 245 -14.63 -10.64 -4.02
CA ASP A 245 -15.27 -9.65 -3.16
C ASP A 245 -16.80 -9.73 -3.27
N ALA A 246 -17.34 -9.89 -4.49
CA ALA A 246 -18.79 -10.07 -4.68
C ALA A 246 -19.28 -11.38 -4.03
N PHE A 247 -18.54 -12.49 -4.11
CA PHE A 247 -18.92 -13.74 -3.47
C PHE A 247 -18.86 -13.66 -1.94
N LYS A 248 -17.81 -13.04 -1.37
CA LYS A 248 -17.72 -12.78 0.07
C LYS A 248 -18.87 -11.90 0.59
N PHE A 249 -19.28 -10.92 -0.23
CA PHE A 249 -20.43 -10.06 0.06
C PHE A 249 -21.74 -10.87 0.06
N LEU A 250 -21.95 -11.70 -0.97
CA LEU A 250 -23.21 -12.43 -1.18
C LEU A 250 -23.37 -13.70 -0.33
N LEU A 251 -22.26 -14.31 0.15
CA LEU A 251 -22.23 -15.57 0.90
C LEU A 251 -21.56 -15.40 2.29
N PRO A 252 -22.23 -14.78 3.27
CA PRO A 252 -21.71 -14.66 4.64
C PRO A 252 -21.52 -16.02 5.32
N ASN A 253 -20.35 -16.28 5.91
CA ASN A 253 -20.06 -17.52 6.65
C ASN A 253 -20.76 -17.67 8.03
N ASN A 254 -21.58 -16.71 8.46
CA ASN A 254 -22.11 -16.66 9.82
C ASN A 254 -23.63 -16.91 9.89
N SER A 255 -24.02 -17.99 10.57
CA SER A 255 -25.38 -18.26 11.04
C SER A 255 -25.72 -17.44 12.30
N SER A 256 -25.78 -16.12 12.18
CA SER A 256 -26.10 -15.23 13.30
C SER A 256 -27.50 -14.64 13.16
N THR A 257 -28.53 -15.47 13.35
CA THR A 257 -29.94 -15.06 13.39
C THR A 257 -30.35 -14.39 14.71
N SER A 258 -29.47 -14.36 15.72
CA SER A 258 -29.82 -13.89 17.08
C SER A 258 -30.13 -12.39 17.19
N ASN A 259 -29.56 -11.53 16.34
CA ASN A 259 -29.77 -10.06 16.42
C ASN A 259 -30.93 -9.56 15.55
N PHE A 260 -31.65 -10.43 14.85
CA PHE A 260 -32.75 -10.02 13.96
C PHE A 260 -34.01 -9.65 14.75
N PHE A 261 -34.35 -10.46 15.75
CA PHE A 261 -35.51 -10.22 16.62
C PHE A 261 -35.35 -8.91 17.43
N ASP A 262 -34.14 -8.58 17.88
CA ASP A 262 -33.86 -7.31 18.58
C ASP A 262 -34.07 -6.06 17.70
N VAL A 263 -33.86 -6.16 16.39
CA VAL A 263 -34.12 -5.05 15.43
C VAL A 263 -35.62 -4.88 15.22
N LEU A 264 -36.33 -5.99 15.03
CA LEU A 264 -37.79 -6.01 14.83
C LEU A 264 -38.57 -5.56 16.08
N GLU A 265 -38.15 -5.97 17.28
CA GLU A 265 -38.81 -5.59 18.53
C GLU A 265 -38.69 -4.08 18.81
N ASN A 266 -37.58 -3.46 18.41
CA ASN A 266 -37.39 -2.01 18.54
C ASN A 266 -38.18 -1.20 17.50
N MET A 267 -38.41 -1.74 16.30
CA MET A 267 -39.31 -1.13 15.30
C MET A 267 -40.76 -1.09 15.80
N HIS A 268 -41.23 -2.16 16.45
CA HIS A 268 -42.58 -2.21 17.04
C HIS A 268 -42.74 -1.19 18.19
N LYS A 269 -41.69 -0.96 19.00
CA LYS A 269 -41.71 0.03 20.09
C LYS A 269 -41.80 1.50 19.62
N LEU A 270 -41.32 1.81 18.42
CA LEU A 270 -41.34 3.17 17.85
C LEU A 270 -42.67 3.53 17.17
N SER A 271 -43.37 2.53 16.60
CA SER A 271 -44.70 2.72 15.98
C SER A 271 -45.78 3.18 16.98
N VAL A 272 -45.58 2.91 18.28
CA VAL A 272 -46.57 3.20 19.33
C VAL A 272 -46.43 4.63 19.89
N ASN A 273 -45.34 5.35 19.58
CA ASN A 273 -44.92 6.51 20.37
C ASN A 273 -44.83 7.87 19.62
N LYS A 274 -45.56 8.05 18.51
CA LYS A 274 -45.76 9.40 17.92
C LYS A 274 -47.24 9.66 17.58
N ASP A 275 -47.83 10.52 18.40
CA ASP A 275 -48.97 11.42 18.16
C ASP A 275 -50.20 10.90 17.37
N GLY A 276 -51.23 10.50 18.11
CA GLY A 276 -52.41 11.36 18.26
C GLY A 276 -53.21 11.80 17.03
N ASN A 277 -53.34 10.99 15.97
CA ASN A 277 -54.56 10.99 15.12
C ASN A 277 -54.59 9.74 14.21
N PHE A 278 -54.96 8.59 14.77
CA PHE A 278 -55.15 7.36 13.99
C PHE A 278 -56.54 7.35 13.34
N GLN A 279 -56.63 7.87 12.12
CA GLN A 279 -57.66 7.41 11.20
C GLN A 279 -57.24 6.01 10.73
N LYS A 280 -58.05 5.01 11.07
CA LYS A 280 -57.85 3.56 10.84
C LYS A 280 -57.15 3.25 9.51
N GLU A 281 -55.85 2.98 9.54
CA GLU A 281 -55.15 2.26 8.47
C GLU A 281 -54.72 0.90 9.03
N HIS A 282 -55.04 -0.15 8.28
CA HIS A 282 -54.93 -1.55 8.70
C HIS A 282 -53.51 -1.89 9.19
N GLU A 283 -53.41 -2.62 10.30
CA GLU A 283 -52.18 -3.32 10.69
C GLU A 283 -51.76 -4.26 9.54
N GLN A 284 -50.92 -3.77 8.62
CA GLN A 284 -50.36 -4.58 7.55
C GLN A 284 -49.29 -5.49 8.14
N CYS A 285 -49.64 -6.76 8.37
CA CYS A 285 -48.64 -7.79 8.66
C CYS A 285 -47.66 -7.88 7.48
N LEU A 286 -46.36 -7.81 7.77
CA LEU A 286 -45.30 -8.05 6.77
C LEU A 286 -45.43 -9.47 6.23
N SER A 287 -45.39 -9.61 4.91
CA SER A 287 -45.30 -10.91 4.24
C SER A 287 -43.94 -11.56 4.51
N LEU A 288 -43.90 -12.90 4.42
CA LEU A 288 -42.65 -13.66 4.57
C LEU A 288 -41.56 -13.20 3.58
N ALA A 289 -41.96 -12.76 2.38
CA ALA A 289 -41.05 -12.23 1.37
C ALA A 289 -40.42 -10.89 1.80
N GLU A 290 -41.19 -10.00 2.40
CA GLU A 290 -40.70 -8.72 2.94
C GLU A 290 -39.76 -8.94 4.13
N ILE A 291 -40.11 -9.88 5.02
CA ILE A 291 -39.25 -10.27 6.16
C ILE A 291 -37.90 -10.78 5.65
N ASN A 292 -37.89 -11.69 4.67
CA ASN A 292 -36.65 -12.22 4.10
C ASN A 292 -35.83 -11.13 3.40
N SER A 293 -36.48 -10.21 2.67
CA SER A 293 -35.79 -9.07 2.06
C SER A 293 -35.11 -8.16 3.10
N ILE A 294 -35.74 -7.94 4.25
CA ILE A 294 -35.15 -7.18 5.36
C ILE A 294 -33.96 -7.92 5.98
N VAL A 295 -34.13 -9.23 6.24
CA VAL A 295 -33.06 -10.08 6.79
C VAL A 295 -31.83 -10.01 5.88
N ASP A 296 -32.03 -10.13 4.58
CA ASP A 296 -30.94 -10.12 3.61
C ASP A 296 -30.27 -8.75 3.52
N PHE A 297 -31.04 -7.66 3.52
CA PHE A 297 -30.47 -6.31 3.57
C PHE A 297 -29.64 -6.05 4.83
N VAL A 298 -30.10 -6.53 5.99
CA VAL A 298 -29.33 -6.44 7.25
C VAL A 298 -28.02 -7.24 7.18
N LYS A 299 -28.03 -8.41 6.54
CA LYS A 299 -26.80 -9.20 6.32
C LYS A 299 -25.85 -8.46 5.38
N GLU A 300 -26.35 -7.90 4.30
CA GLU A 300 -25.58 -7.12 3.31
C GLU A 300 -24.91 -5.90 3.97
N LEU A 301 -25.63 -5.13 4.79
CA LEU A 301 -25.07 -3.97 5.52
C LEU A 301 -23.98 -4.33 6.52
N LYS A 302 -24.00 -5.54 7.09
CA LYS A 302 -22.94 -6.03 7.99
C LYS A 302 -21.69 -6.49 7.25
N ASN A 303 -21.83 -6.86 5.97
CA ASN A 303 -20.78 -7.46 5.15
C ASN A 303 -20.40 -6.59 3.93
N LEU A 304 -20.36 -5.27 4.11
CA LEU A 304 -20.06 -4.33 3.02
C LEU A 304 -18.68 -4.57 2.37
N GLY A 305 -17.67 -4.97 3.14
CA GLY A 305 -16.33 -5.27 2.61
C GLY A 305 -15.76 -4.07 1.82
N HIS A 306 -15.50 -4.28 0.52
CA HIS A 306 -15.02 -3.25 -0.42
C HIS A 306 -16.14 -2.49 -1.16
N PHE A 307 -17.40 -2.75 -0.83
CA PHE A 307 -18.55 -2.09 -1.43
C PHE A 307 -19.09 -0.94 -0.56
N GLU A 308 -19.59 0.11 -1.21
CA GLU A 308 -20.31 1.22 -0.61
C GLU A 308 -21.78 1.16 -1.04
N LEU A 309 -22.70 1.48 -0.13
CA LEU A 309 -24.14 1.50 -0.41
C LEU A 309 -24.49 2.63 -1.40
N LEU A 310 -25.08 2.29 -2.55
CA LEU A 310 -25.65 3.28 -3.49
C LEU A 310 -27.13 3.54 -3.21
N PHE A 311 -27.89 2.47 -2.95
CA PHE A 311 -29.33 2.51 -2.76
C PHE A 311 -29.78 1.34 -1.86
N PRO A 312 -30.67 1.54 -0.86
CA PRO A 312 -31.41 2.76 -0.49
C PRO A 312 -30.53 3.93 -0.06
N SER A 313 -30.94 5.14 -0.42
CA SER A 313 -30.20 6.37 -0.15
C SER A 313 -30.92 7.25 0.87
N SER A 314 -30.17 7.83 1.80
CA SER A 314 -30.64 8.87 2.72
C SER A 314 -30.57 10.28 2.13
N VAL A 315 -30.16 10.43 0.86
CA VAL A 315 -30.08 11.73 0.19
C VAL A 315 -31.50 12.22 -0.14
N PRO A 316 -31.94 13.38 0.38
CA PRO A 316 -33.33 13.86 0.21
C PRO A 316 -33.76 13.97 -1.25
N LYS A 317 -32.84 14.35 -2.14
CA LYS A 317 -33.08 14.49 -3.59
C LYS A 317 -33.46 13.16 -4.25
N ILE A 318 -32.87 12.05 -3.82
CA ILE A 318 -33.14 10.71 -4.35
C ILE A 318 -34.47 10.17 -3.78
N GLN A 319 -34.77 10.44 -2.51
CA GLN A 319 -36.04 10.06 -1.89
C GLN A 319 -37.24 10.80 -2.52
N ASN A 320 -37.10 12.10 -2.81
CA ASN A 320 -38.13 12.85 -3.52
C ASN A 320 -38.34 12.28 -4.93
N LEU A 321 -37.25 11.99 -5.65
CA LEU A 321 -37.33 11.39 -6.98
C LEU A 321 -38.00 10.02 -6.96
N LEU A 322 -37.76 9.19 -5.94
CA LEU A 322 -38.46 7.91 -5.75
C LEU A 322 -39.97 8.13 -5.69
N HIS A 323 -40.44 9.04 -4.83
CA HIS A 323 -41.88 9.35 -4.74
C HIS A 323 -42.43 9.90 -6.07
N ASP A 324 -41.73 10.84 -6.70
CA ASP A 324 -42.15 11.44 -7.97
C ASP A 324 -42.26 10.41 -9.11
N LEU A 325 -41.29 9.50 -9.22
CA LEU A 325 -41.27 8.46 -10.25
C LEU A 325 -42.43 7.46 -10.10
N TYR A 326 -42.68 6.99 -8.88
CA TYR A 326 -43.79 6.07 -8.61
C TYR A 326 -45.15 6.77 -8.80
N HIS A 327 -45.27 8.05 -8.44
CA HIS A 327 -46.48 8.84 -8.71
C HIS A 327 -46.72 9.08 -10.21
N MET A 328 -45.66 9.29 -11.00
CA MET A 328 -45.77 9.48 -12.44
C MET A 328 -46.19 8.19 -13.18
N VAL A 329 -45.72 7.03 -12.74
CA VAL A 329 -45.98 5.75 -13.43
C VAL A 329 -47.24 5.05 -12.94
N ASP A 330 -47.64 5.29 -11.69
CA ASP A 330 -48.86 4.72 -11.11
C ASP A 330 -49.66 5.75 -10.29
N PRO A 331 -50.33 6.69 -10.98
CA PRO A 331 -51.17 7.70 -10.33
C PRO A 331 -52.38 7.09 -9.58
N MET A 332 -52.69 5.81 -9.79
CA MET A 332 -53.79 5.07 -9.15
C MET A 332 -53.38 4.34 -7.85
N ARG A 333 -52.11 4.46 -7.40
CA ARG A 333 -51.56 3.87 -6.15
C ARG A 333 -51.64 2.32 -6.03
N ARG A 334 -51.56 1.58 -7.13
CA ARG A 334 -51.51 0.10 -7.13
C ARG A 334 -50.15 -0.48 -6.71
N LEU A 335 -49.06 0.30 -6.80
CA LEU A 335 -47.67 -0.04 -6.47
C LEU A 335 -47.28 0.29 -5.02
N GLY A 336 -48.27 0.52 -4.15
CA GLY A 336 -48.07 0.95 -2.76
C GLY A 336 -47.14 0.02 -1.94
N SER A 337 -47.16 -1.29 -2.18
CA SER A 337 -46.33 -2.25 -1.42
C SER A 337 -44.82 -2.06 -1.63
N VAL A 338 -44.40 -1.66 -2.83
CA VAL A 338 -42.97 -1.46 -3.13
C VAL A 338 -42.46 -0.17 -2.47
N LEU A 339 -43.29 0.88 -2.47
CA LEU A 339 -42.97 2.13 -1.78
C LEU A 339 -42.88 1.92 -0.26
N THR A 340 -43.77 1.09 0.32
CA THR A 340 -43.69 0.67 1.72
C THR A 340 -42.40 -0.11 2.01
N ALA A 341 -41.99 -1.01 1.11
CA ALA A 341 -40.73 -1.73 1.25
C ALA A 341 -39.50 -0.80 1.21
N HIS A 342 -39.48 0.19 0.31
CA HIS A 342 -38.45 1.22 0.28
C HIS A 342 -38.40 2.04 1.57
N TRP A 343 -39.56 2.48 2.06
CA TRP A 343 -39.65 3.21 3.33
C TRP A 343 -39.09 2.37 4.50
N LEU A 344 -39.39 1.07 4.51
CA LEU A 344 -38.89 0.16 5.54
C LEU A 344 -37.36 -0.02 5.47
N LEU A 345 -36.80 -0.18 4.27
CA LEU A 345 -35.35 -0.27 4.08
C LEU A 345 -34.62 1.02 4.46
N SER A 346 -35.18 2.18 4.10
CA SER A 346 -34.66 3.49 4.53
C SER A 346 -34.72 3.68 6.04
N SER A 347 -35.83 3.32 6.69
CA SER A 347 -35.98 3.38 8.15
C SER A 347 -34.95 2.49 8.86
N LEU A 348 -34.68 1.30 8.32
CA LEU A 348 -33.65 0.40 8.84
C LEU A 348 -32.24 0.98 8.68
N LEU A 349 -31.93 1.58 7.53
CA LEU A 349 -30.65 2.23 7.28
C LEU A 349 -30.37 3.33 8.30
N GLU A 350 -31.36 4.18 8.60
CA GLU A 350 -31.23 5.23 9.61
C GLU A 350 -30.92 4.67 11.00
N GLN A 351 -31.59 3.59 11.42
CA GLN A 351 -31.30 2.93 12.71
C GLN A 351 -29.90 2.32 12.76
N PHE A 352 -29.45 1.69 11.68
CA PHE A 352 -28.09 1.14 11.59
C PHE A 352 -27.03 2.26 11.69
N GLN A 353 -27.26 3.40 11.04
CA GLN A 353 -26.38 4.57 11.13
C GLN A 353 -26.41 5.21 12.53
N PHE A 354 -27.57 5.27 13.18
CA PHE A 354 -27.73 5.84 14.53
C PHE A 354 -27.01 5.02 15.60
N ARG A 355 -27.12 3.68 15.57
CA ARG A 355 -26.38 2.80 16.51
C ARG A 355 -24.87 2.86 16.33
N ASN A 356 -24.39 2.94 15.09
CA ASN A 356 -22.95 3.13 14.86
C ASN A 356 -22.49 4.50 15.36
N LYS A 357 -23.33 5.56 15.26
CA LYS A 357 -23.04 6.87 15.86
C LYS A 357 -23.06 6.83 17.39
N GLU A 358 -23.97 6.11 18.05
CA GLU A 358 -23.97 5.94 19.52
C GLU A 358 -22.75 5.17 20.04
N ALA A 359 -22.26 4.19 19.29
CA ALA A 359 -20.97 3.54 19.57
C ALA A 359 -19.77 4.51 19.41
N HIS A 360 -19.92 5.60 18.63
CA HIS A 360 -18.88 6.61 18.43
C HIS A 360 -19.06 7.88 19.31
N THR A 361 -20.26 8.19 19.82
CA THR A 361 -20.49 9.29 20.79
C THR A 361 -20.10 8.91 22.21
N ASN A 362 -20.07 7.62 22.57
CA ASN A 362 -19.46 7.14 23.82
C ASN A 362 -17.92 7.24 23.84
N LEU A 363 -17.30 7.83 22.82
CA LEU A 363 -15.86 8.14 22.77
C LEU A 363 -15.54 9.64 22.63
N VAL A 364 -16.55 10.54 22.54
CA VAL A 364 -16.32 11.97 22.22
C VAL A 364 -16.90 12.96 23.23
N GLY A 365 -17.77 12.55 24.15
CA GLY A 365 -18.26 13.41 25.21
C GLY A 365 -17.52 13.18 26.52
N TRP A 366 -16.47 13.94 26.82
CA TRP A 366 -16.07 14.41 28.16
C TRP A 366 -15.06 15.55 27.99
N ASN A 367 -15.57 16.72 27.63
CA ASN A 367 -14.96 18.02 27.92
C ASN A 367 -15.95 19.14 27.54
N SER A 368 -16.91 19.41 28.42
CA SER A 368 -17.37 20.78 28.69
C SER A 368 -18.42 20.80 29.82
N SER A 369 -18.05 21.53 30.88
CA SER A 369 -18.87 22.22 31.88
C SER A 369 -19.75 21.42 32.84
N LEU A 370 -19.32 21.32 34.10
CA LEU A 370 -19.87 22.13 35.19
C LEU A 370 -18.91 22.10 36.40
N GLU A 371 -18.46 23.28 36.85
CA GLU A 371 -18.55 23.73 38.26
C GLU A 371 -17.74 25.01 38.46
N ASN A 372 -18.47 26.13 38.58
CA ASN A 372 -18.01 27.25 39.38
C ASN A 372 -18.33 26.90 40.84
N GLU A 373 -17.31 26.89 41.72
CA GLU A 373 -17.32 27.65 42.98
C GLU A 373 -15.97 27.57 43.72
N SER A 374 -15.27 28.70 43.73
CA SER A 374 -14.44 29.31 44.78
C SER A 374 -13.50 28.46 45.67
N ILE A 375 -12.20 28.85 45.73
CA ILE A 375 -11.56 29.54 46.89
C ILE A 375 -10.01 29.68 46.69
N LYS A 376 -9.59 30.96 46.64
CA LYS A 376 -8.35 31.64 47.15
C LYS A 376 -6.91 31.10 46.91
N GLN A 377 -6.17 31.91 46.13
CA GLN A 377 -4.83 32.50 46.36
C GLN A 377 -3.66 31.67 46.95
N ARG A 378 -2.61 31.47 46.14
CA ARG A 378 -1.24 32.06 46.30
C ARG A 378 -0.32 31.64 45.14
N ALA A 379 0.46 32.59 44.61
CA ALA A 379 1.47 32.42 43.57
C ALA A 379 2.84 31.98 44.16
N PRO A 380 3.95 31.91 43.39
CA PRO A 380 4.23 31.07 42.21
C PRO A 380 5.55 30.27 42.40
N PHE A 381 5.76 29.13 41.73
CA PHE A 381 7.13 28.62 41.50
C PHE A 381 7.21 27.60 40.33
N ASN A 382 8.32 27.69 39.58
CA ASN A 382 8.68 26.94 38.38
C ASN A 382 8.62 25.40 38.54
N GLN A 383 8.09 24.68 37.54
CA GLN A 383 8.62 23.38 37.12
C GLN A 383 8.06 22.88 35.76
N THR A 384 9.01 22.59 34.88
CA THR A 384 9.04 21.71 33.71
C THR A 384 7.81 20.79 33.51
N ARG A 385 7.07 20.93 32.40
CA ARG A 385 6.09 19.92 31.97
C ARG A 385 6.74 18.89 31.04
N GLY A 386 7.08 17.75 31.64
CA GLY A 386 7.42 16.52 30.94
C GLY A 386 6.22 15.98 30.15
N SER A 387 6.51 15.46 28.96
CA SER A 387 5.59 14.69 28.14
C SER A 387 5.17 13.43 28.91
N LYS A 388 3.87 13.10 28.91
CA LYS A 388 3.33 11.89 29.53
C LYS A 388 3.84 10.65 28.78
N VAL A 389 5.00 10.14 29.19
CA VAL A 389 5.44 8.79 28.90
C VAL A 389 4.44 7.84 29.57
N LEU A 390 3.78 6.99 28.79
CA LEU A 390 2.99 5.89 29.33
C LEU A 390 3.96 4.95 30.06
N HIS A 391 4.01 5.06 31.40
CA HIS A 391 4.81 4.19 32.26
C HIS A 391 4.32 2.74 32.10
N PHE A 392 4.94 2.00 31.19
CA PHE A 392 4.94 0.54 31.19
C PHE A 392 5.94 0.10 32.25
N PHE A 393 5.44 -0.53 33.32
CA PHE A 393 6.13 -0.96 34.54
C PHE A 393 6.24 0.10 35.66
N ASN A 394 5.22 0.16 36.51
CA ASN A 394 5.49 0.11 37.95
C ASN A 394 5.63 -1.37 38.31
N GLU A 395 6.79 -1.74 38.84
CA GLU A 395 6.95 -2.95 39.64
C GLU A 395 5.83 -2.99 40.70
N THR A 396 5.22 -4.15 40.94
CA THR A 396 4.10 -4.43 41.88
C THR A 396 2.65 -4.21 41.38
N LYS A 397 2.30 -4.69 40.19
CA LYS A 397 0.92 -5.17 39.95
C LYS A 397 0.95 -6.67 39.68
N GLU A 398 0.15 -7.40 40.46
CA GLU A 398 -0.01 -8.86 40.41
C GLU A 398 0.01 -9.37 38.96
N ARG A 399 0.90 -10.35 38.69
CA ARG A 399 0.87 -11.08 37.42
C ARG A 399 -0.54 -11.66 37.28
N ARG A 400 -1.30 -11.21 36.28
CA ARG A 400 -2.64 -11.74 36.01
C ARG A 400 -2.54 -13.09 35.28
N CYS A 401 -1.92 -14.06 35.93
CA CYS A 401 -1.81 -15.44 35.48
C CYS A 401 -2.50 -16.35 36.50
N SER A 402 -2.88 -17.55 36.07
CA SER A 402 -3.47 -18.57 36.94
C SER A 402 -2.36 -19.38 37.62
N HIS A 403 -2.55 -19.74 38.89
CA HIS A 403 -1.70 -20.68 39.63
C HIS A 403 -2.23 -22.12 39.57
N ASP A 404 -3.34 -22.35 38.88
CA ASP A 404 -3.96 -23.67 38.77
C ASP A 404 -3.15 -24.60 37.85
N LYS A 405 -2.91 -25.83 38.32
CA LYS A 405 -2.12 -26.86 37.62
C LYS A 405 -2.80 -27.32 36.33
N ASP A 406 -4.13 -27.19 36.23
CA ASP A 406 -4.89 -27.58 35.03
C ASP A 406 -4.94 -26.45 33.97
N THR A 407 -4.37 -25.27 34.25
CA THR A 407 -4.30 -24.18 33.27
C THR A 407 -3.26 -24.50 32.21
N LEU A 408 -3.73 -24.69 30.98
CA LEU A 408 -2.89 -24.92 29.79
C LEU A 408 -1.79 -23.84 29.65
N SER A 409 -0.57 -24.27 29.31
CA SER A 409 0.63 -23.44 29.14
C SER A 409 0.67 -22.64 27.83
N HIS A 410 -0.34 -21.80 27.61
CA HIS A 410 -0.44 -20.88 26.47
C HIS A 410 -0.21 -19.41 26.88
N ILE A 411 -0.10 -18.52 25.88
CA ILE A 411 -0.08 -17.07 26.12
C ILE A 411 -1.50 -16.55 26.30
N ARG A 412 -1.69 -15.65 27.25
CA ARG A 412 -2.99 -15.01 27.54
C ARG A 412 -3.29 -13.87 26.57
N GLN A 413 -2.27 -13.08 26.24
CA GLN A 413 -2.38 -11.93 25.35
C GLN A 413 -1.01 -11.58 24.75
N ILE A 414 -1.05 -10.96 23.58
CA ILE A 414 0.09 -10.30 22.93
C ILE A 414 -0.25 -8.82 22.90
N PHE A 415 0.71 -7.98 23.29
CA PHE A 415 0.56 -6.53 23.23
C PHE A 415 1.68 -5.91 22.41
N THR A 416 1.33 -4.83 21.71
CA THR A 416 2.27 -4.08 20.88
C THR A 416 2.17 -2.58 21.17
N SER A 417 3.28 -1.86 20.97
CA SER A 417 3.31 -0.40 20.95
C SER A 417 4.15 0.09 19.75
N PRO A 418 3.56 0.87 18.82
CA PRO A 418 2.15 1.25 18.74
C PRO A 418 1.20 0.04 18.60
N HIS A 419 -0.07 0.22 18.96
CA HIS A 419 -1.06 -0.86 18.90
C HIS A 419 -1.29 -1.27 17.45
N VAL A 420 -1.20 -2.56 17.17
CA VAL A 420 -1.50 -3.16 15.86
C VAL A 420 -2.51 -4.29 16.04
N ASP A 421 -3.43 -4.41 15.09
CA ASP A 421 -4.40 -5.48 15.10
C ASP A 421 -3.78 -6.77 14.54
N LEU A 422 -3.80 -7.84 15.34
CA LEU A 422 -3.35 -9.15 14.91
C LEU A 422 -4.39 -9.78 13.97
N ASN A 423 -3.90 -10.37 12.88
CA ASN A 423 -4.70 -11.17 11.96
C ASN A 423 -4.21 -12.64 11.99
N PRO A 424 -5.05 -13.62 12.39
CA PRO A 424 -6.41 -13.48 12.91
C PRO A 424 -6.43 -12.82 14.30
N LYS A 425 -7.61 -12.38 14.75
CA LYS A 425 -7.79 -11.89 16.14
C LYS A 425 -7.22 -12.90 17.13
N PHE A 426 -6.54 -12.39 18.14
CA PHE A 426 -5.81 -13.22 19.10
C PHE A 426 -6.67 -14.34 19.69
N ASN A 427 -6.18 -15.58 19.56
CA ASN A 427 -6.77 -16.77 20.18
C ASN A 427 -5.63 -17.70 20.62
N PRO A 428 -5.53 -18.09 21.90
CA PRO A 428 -4.40 -18.87 22.41
C PRO A 428 -4.17 -20.22 21.72
N ARG A 429 -5.15 -20.75 20.96
CA ARG A 429 -4.99 -21.98 20.17
C ARG A 429 -4.27 -21.77 18.84
N ILE A 430 -4.27 -20.54 18.33
CA ILE A 430 -3.63 -20.16 17.07
C ILE A 430 -2.17 -19.83 17.35
N ARG A 431 -1.26 -20.49 16.64
CA ARG A 431 0.18 -20.34 16.80
C ARG A 431 0.81 -19.36 15.81
N GLU A 432 0.07 -18.93 14.79
CA GLU A 432 0.60 -18.07 13.73
C GLU A 432 -0.27 -16.81 13.58
N TYR A 433 0.37 -15.66 13.61
CA TYR A 433 -0.26 -14.35 13.47
C TYR A 433 0.45 -13.51 12.44
N TYR A 434 -0.29 -12.55 11.88
CA TYR A 434 0.20 -11.63 10.86
C TYR A 434 -0.29 -10.21 11.10
N PHE A 435 0.54 -9.21 10.82
CA PHE A 435 0.11 -7.82 10.69
C PHE A 435 1.04 -7.03 9.75
N GLU A 436 0.52 -5.92 9.22
CA GLU A 436 1.23 -5.02 8.30
C GLU A 436 1.53 -3.69 8.99
N VAL A 437 2.69 -3.11 8.68
CA VAL A 437 3.09 -1.79 9.18
C VAL A 437 3.58 -0.89 8.05
N PRO A 438 3.35 0.43 8.13
CA PRO A 438 3.78 1.37 7.10
C PRO A 438 5.31 1.48 7.05
N PHE A 439 5.83 1.98 5.92
CA PHE A 439 7.26 2.17 5.69
C PHE A 439 7.98 2.89 6.84
N ASP A 440 7.41 3.96 7.41
CA ASP A 440 8.08 4.75 8.46
C ASP A 440 8.14 4.06 9.83
N MET A 441 7.42 2.95 10.04
CA MET A 441 7.46 2.19 11.29
C MET A 441 8.63 1.21 11.32
N VAL A 442 9.79 1.70 11.80
CA VAL A 442 11.07 0.97 11.86
C VAL A 442 11.23 0.07 13.10
N THR A 443 10.42 0.26 14.14
CA THR A 443 10.44 -0.53 15.37
C THR A 443 9.02 -0.78 15.87
N VAL A 444 8.83 -1.90 16.57
CA VAL A 444 7.62 -2.19 17.33
C VAL A 444 8.01 -2.75 18.69
N LYS A 445 7.49 -2.19 19.77
CA LYS A 445 7.61 -2.81 21.08
C LYS A 445 6.60 -3.93 21.17
N ILE A 446 7.05 -5.15 21.43
CA ILE A 446 6.18 -6.33 21.50
C ILE A 446 6.44 -7.10 22.79
N GLY A 447 5.38 -7.64 23.38
CA GLY A 447 5.47 -8.54 24.52
C GLY A 447 4.26 -9.45 24.61
N ALA A 448 4.37 -10.49 25.43
CA ALA A 448 3.27 -11.41 25.69
C ALA A 448 3.24 -11.84 27.16
N GLU A 449 2.04 -12.15 27.64
CA GLU A 449 1.82 -12.60 29.01
C GLU A 449 1.45 -14.09 29.03
N PRO A 450 1.99 -14.89 29.96
CA PRO A 450 1.62 -16.28 30.11
C PRO A 450 0.25 -16.45 30.80
N SER A 451 -0.50 -17.48 30.43
CA SER A 451 -1.75 -17.85 31.12
C SER A 451 -1.50 -18.51 32.47
N ASN A 452 -0.42 -19.29 32.61
CA ASN A 452 -0.02 -19.96 33.84
C ASN A 452 1.20 -19.26 34.47
N CYS A 453 1.17 -18.97 35.77
CA CYS A 453 2.25 -18.29 36.48
C CYS A 453 3.55 -19.09 36.62
N GLN A 454 3.49 -20.41 36.42
CA GLN A 454 4.67 -21.28 36.39
C GLN A 454 5.40 -21.23 35.04
N CYS A 455 4.78 -20.62 34.03
CA CYS A 455 5.37 -20.42 32.72
C CYS A 455 6.03 -19.04 32.60
N GLN A 456 7.13 -18.97 31.86
CA GLN A 456 7.75 -17.74 31.40
C GLN A 456 7.63 -17.61 29.88
N VAL A 457 7.69 -16.37 29.41
CA VAL A 457 7.62 -16.03 27.99
C VAL A 457 8.91 -15.36 27.57
N HIS A 458 9.48 -15.82 26.45
CA HIS A 458 10.72 -15.32 25.89
C HIS A 458 10.55 -15.04 24.39
N LEU A 459 11.11 -13.93 23.92
CA LEU A 459 11.16 -13.59 22.51
C LEU A 459 12.41 -14.18 21.85
N ASP A 460 12.22 -14.86 20.71
CA ASP A 460 13.18 -15.50 19.79
C ASP A 460 14.09 -16.60 20.38
N GLU A 461 14.63 -16.40 21.58
CA GLU A 461 15.59 -17.29 22.24
C GLU A 461 15.06 -17.74 23.61
N LYS A 462 15.45 -18.93 24.08
CA LYS A 462 15.02 -19.47 25.39
C LYS A 462 15.37 -18.59 26.59
N LYS A 463 16.34 -17.68 26.43
CA LYS A 463 16.77 -16.69 27.44
C LYS A 463 16.50 -15.26 26.98
N GLY A 464 15.61 -15.09 26.00
CA GLY A 464 15.22 -13.80 25.47
C GLY A 464 14.37 -13.01 26.46
N PRO A 465 14.24 -11.69 26.26
CA PRO A 465 13.34 -10.85 27.05
C PRO A 465 11.87 -11.23 26.80
N SER A 466 11.00 -10.98 27.78
CA SER A 466 9.54 -11.17 27.63
C SER A 466 8.85 -10.03 26.87
N VAL A 467 9.50 -8.86 26.87
CA VAL A 467 9.06 -7.65 26.16
C VAL A 467 10.31 -7.01 25.54
N ALA A 468 10.24 -6.67 24.25
CA ALA A 468 11.35 -6.01 23.57
C ALA A 468 10.91 -5.01 22.50
N ASN A 469 11.72 -3.98 22.29
CA ASN A 469 11.71 -3.14 21.11
C ASN A 469 12.33 -3.90 19.92
N TYR A 470 11.47 -4.39 19.03
CA TYR A 470 11.85 -5.20 17.88
C TYR A 470 12.12 -4.33 16.65
N PRO A 471 13.27 -4.48 15.95
CA PRO A 471 13.52 -3.79 14.70
C PRO A 471 12.78 -4.44 13.54
N LEU A 472 12.11 -3.63 12.71
CA LEU A 472 11.38 -4.09 11.55
C LEU A 472 12.13 -3.72 10.28
N GLY A 473 12.78 -4.68 9.64
CA GLY A 473 13.39 -4.51 8.32
C GLY A 473 12.33 -4.47 7.22
N LEU A 474 12.67 -4.00 6.02
CA LEU A 474 11.73 -4.01 4.90
C LEU A 474 11.26 -5.43 4.53
N GLY A 475 9.97 -5.57 4.22
CA GLY A 475 9.35 -6.85 3.89
C GLY A 475 9.04 -7.68 5.13
N ILE A 476 9.31 -8.98 5.05
CA ILE A 476 8.86 -9.97 6.04
C ILE A 476 9.82 -10.01 7.22
N ASN A 477 9.30 -9.80 8.42
CA ASN A 477 9.98 -10.02 9.70
C ASN A 477 9.26 -11.13 10.46
N LYS A 478 10.00 -11.97 11.17
CA LYS A 478 9.45 -13.09 11.95
C LYS A 478 9.88 -12.95 13.39
N ILE A 479 8.90 -12.88 14.30
CA ILE A 479 9.10 -12.79 15.75
C ILE A 479 8.57 -14.08 16.34
N SER A 480 9.40 -14.80 17.10
CA SER A 480 8.98 -16.02 17.78
C SER A 480 8.74 -15.74 19.25
N ILE A 481 7.59 -16.15 19.77
CA ILE A 481 7.27 -16.11 21.20
C ILE A 481 7.33 -17.53 21.73
N LEU A 482 8.24 -17.77 22.66
CA LEU A 482 8.47 -19.07 23.29
C LEU A 482 7.90 -19.05 24.70
N VAL A 483 7.09 -20.04 25.04
CA VAL A 483 6.60 -20.28 26.40
C VAL A 483 7.38 -21.44 26.98
N THR A 484 8.02 -21.23 28.13
CA THR A 484 8.79 -22.25 28.84
C THR A 484 8.20 -22.51 30.22
N ASP A 485 8.18 -23.77 30.63
CA ASP A 485 7.78 -24.17 31.98
C ASP A 485 9.02 -24.23 32.90
N GLU A 486 9.00 -23.49 34.01
CA GLU A 486 10.07 -23.46 35.00
C GLU A 486 9.91 -24.50 36.11
N SER A 487 8.88 -25.35 36.05
CA SER A 487 8.67 -26.44 37.01
C SER A 487 9.81 -27.47 37.00
N GLN A 488 10.56 -27.56 35.90
CA GLN A 488 11.70 -28.48 35.73
C GLN A 488 13.05 -27.74 35.70
N PRO A 489 14.15 -28.37 36.19
CA PRO A 489 15.47 -27.75 36.24
C PRO A 489 16.05 -27.39 34.86
N ASN A 490 15.56 -28.02 33.78
CA ASN A 490 15.82 -27.64 32.41
C ASN A 490 14.51 -27.17 31.76
N PRO A 491 14.27 -25.86 31.62
CA PRO A 491 13.01 -25.35 31.07
C PRO A 491 12.81 -25.80 29.62
N GLU A 492 11.76 -26.58 29.40
CA GLU A 492 11.34 -27.05 28.07
C GLU A 492 10.37 -26.05 27.43
N ILE A 493 10.40 -25.96 26.09
CA ILE A 493 9.47 -25.10 25.35
C ILE A 493 8.14 -25.85 25.26
N VAL A 494 7.14 -25.37 26.00
CA VAL A 494 5.80 -25.95 26.05
C VAL A 494 4.88 -25.44 24.95
N SER A 495 5.11 -24.20 24.48
CA SER A 495 4.39 -23.64 23.33
C SER A 495 5.25 -22.62 22.58
N SER A 496 5.03 -22.48 21.28
CA SER A 496 5.67 -21.47 20.44
C SER A 496 4.64 -20.82 19.52
N TYR A 497 4.70 -19.49 19.43
CA TYR A 497 3.89 -18.66 18.57
C TYR A 497 4.79 -17.88 17.62
N ILE A 498 4.37 -17.74 16.36
CA ILE A 498 5.11 -17.03 15.32
C ILE A 498 4.26 -15.85 14.89
N ILE A 499 4.86 -14.67 14.91
CA ILE A 499 4.25 -13.44 14.43
C ILE A 499 5.04 -12.99 13.20
N THR A 500 4.34 -12.94 12.06
CA THR A 500 4.87 -12.47 10.80
C THR A 500 4.47 -11.00 10.61
N VAL A 501 5.46 -10.12 10.56
CA VAL A 501 5.24 -8.68 10.38
C VAL A 501 5.71 -8.29 8.99
N TYR A 502 4.80 -7.77 8.16
CA TYR A 502 5.16 -7.21 6.86
C TYR A 502 5.30 -5.70 6.97
N ARG A 503 6.53 -5.20 6.78
CA ARG A 503 6.80 -3.77 6.67
C ARG A 503 6.81 -3.37 5.20
N GLU A 504 5.97 -2.39 4.87
CA GLU A 504 5.84 -1.87 3.51
C GLU A 504 7.16 -1.26 2.99
N ASP A 505 7.42 -1.46 1.70
CA ASP A 505 8.44 -0.72 0.96
C ASP A 505 8.01 0.74 0.74
N ARG A 506 8.93 1.62 0.30
CA ARG A 506 8.54 2.99 -0.06
C ARG A 506 7.48 2.96 -1.18
N PRO A 507 6.36 3.70 -1.03
CA PRO A 507 5.35 3.78 -2.07
C PRO A 507 5.98 4.32 -3.35
N SER A 508 5.93 3.52 -4.42
CA SER A 508 6.56 3.83 -5.70
C SER A 508 5.50 3.94 -6.79
N LEU A 509 5.34 5.12 -7.36
CA LEU A 509 4.44 5.29 -8.51
C LEU A 509 5.14 4.86 -9.81
N PRO A 510 4.41 4.26 -10.77
CA PRO A 510 4.94 4.01 -12.10
C PRO A 510 5.28 5.32 -12.82
N LEU A 511 6.32 5.26 -13.67
CA LEU A 511 6.91 6.39 -14.38
C LEU A 511 5.88 7.27 -15.12
N PHE A 512 6.19 8.57 -15.15
CA PHE A 512 5.43 9.62 -15.81
C PHE A 512 6.20 10.11 -17.04
N ASP A 513 5.51 10.59 -18.08
CA ASP A 513 6.16 11.19 -19.25
C ASP A 513 6.78 12.56 -18.89
N ASP A 514 6.13 13.31 -17.98
CA ASP A 514 6.67 14.51 -17.35
C ASP A 514 7.09 14.20 -15.91
N TYR A 515 8.41 14.17 -15.66
CA TYR A 515 8.97 13.98 -14.32
C TYR A 515 10.06 15.01 -14.05
N MET A 516 10.21 15.38 -12.78
CA MET A 516 11.37 16.11 -12.30
C MET A 516 12.29 15.15 -11.55
N VAL A 517 13.60 15.42 -11.58
CA VAL A 517 14.55 14.62 -10.82
C VAL A 517 14.84 15.33 -9.50
N CYS A 518 14.61 14.62 -8.41
CA CYS A 518 14.81 15.09 -7.06
C CYS A 518 16.07 14.47 -6.45
N GLY A 519 16.89 15.28 -5.78
CA GLY A 519 18.08 14.87 -5.07
C GLY A 519 17.91 14.99 -3.56
N PHE A 520 18.55 14.12 -2.78
CA PHE A 520 18.65 14.26 -1.32
C PHE A 520 19.90 13.56 -0.75
N VAL A 521 20.41 14.11 0.36
CA VAL A 521 21.61 13.61 1.06
C VAL A 521 21.25 12.99 2.41
N GLN A 522 20.31 13.57 3.14
CA GLN A 522 19.85 13.10 4.45
C GLN A 522 18.32 13.13 4.57
N ASP A 523 17.75 12.25 5.38
CA ASP A 523 16.31 12.18 5.66
C ASP A 523 15.94 13.15 6.80
N CYS A 524 14.79 13.81 6.70
CA CYS A 524 14.37 14.78 7.71
C CYS A 524 14.01 14.16 9.06
N GLY A 525 13.80 12.84 9.14
CA GLY A 525 13.58 12.11 10.38
C GLY A 525 14.82 11.96 11.26
N SER A 526 16.02 12.14 10.70
CA SER A 526 17.28 12.18 11.47
C SER A 526 18.25 13.17 10.84
N LEU A 527 18.30 14.38 11.40
CA LEU A 527 19.17 15.47 10.94
C LEU A 527 20.61 15.28 11.42
N ILE A 528 21.49 14.88 10.52
CA ILE A 528 22.87 14.52 10.86
C ILE A 528 23.83 15.67 10.56
N GLN A 529 23.56 16.41 9.49
CA GLN A 529 24.23 17.65 9.18
C GLN A 529 23.21 18.79 9.22
N PRO A 530 23.05 19.48 10.37
CA PRO A 530 22.05 20.55 10.50
C PRO A 530 22.24 21.74 9.54
N LYS A 531 23.46 21.91 9.02
CA LYS A 531 23.79 22.96 8.05
C LYS A 531 23.39 22.60 6.61
N GLU A 532 23.21 21.31 6.34
CA GLU A 532 22.81 20.81 5.03
C GLU A 532 21.29 20.62 5.01
N PRO A 533 20.64 20.74 3.84
CA PRO A 533 19.22 20.47 3.76
C PRO A 533 18.89 18.99 3.93
N CYS A 534 17.66 18.71 4.38
CA CYS A 534 17.10 17.36 4.44
C CYS A 534 15.96 17.19 3.44
N GLY A 535 15.64 15.93 3.13
CA GLY A 535 14.53 15.59 2.26
C GLY A 535 14.79 15.86 0.78
N LEU A 536 13.79 15.55 -0.04
CA LEU A 536 13.86 15.66 -1.48
C LEU A 536 13.88 17.13 -1.92
N LYS A 537 14.79 17.44 -2.85
CA LYS A 537 14.93 18.76 -3.46
C LYS A 537 15.02 18.68 -4.97
N PRO A 538 14.43 19.61 -5.72
CA PRO A 538 14.63 19.68 -7.17
C PRO A 538 16.12 19.79 -7.50
N LEU A 539 16.60 18.97 -8.44
CA LEU A 539 17.92 19.17 -9.02
C LEU A 539 17.91 20.42 -9.90
N SER A 540 19.02 21.16 -9.90
CA SER A 540 19.15 22.29 -10.82
C SER A 540 19.24 21.80 -12.28
N PRO A 541 18.63 22.50 -13.24
CA PRO A 541 18.67 22.12 -14.66
C PRO A 541 20.10 21.98 -15.21
N GLU A 542 21.02 22.81 -14.74
CA GLU A 542 22.43 22.78 -15.12
C GLU A 542 23.11 21.50 -14.64
N TYR A 543 22.85 21.11 -13.39
CA TYR A 543 23.38 19.88 -12.82
C TYR A 543 22.79 18.65 -13.53
N PHE A 544 21.48 18.66 -13.78
CA PHE A 544 20.82 17.59 -14.51
C PHE A 544 21.37 17.45 -15.94
N SER A 545 21.66 18.55 -16.62
CA SER A 545 22.29 18.54 -17.94
C SER A 545 23.73 17.99 -17.89
N ALA A 546 24.51 18.37 -16.88
CA ALA A 546 25.89 17.91 -16.70
C ALA A 546 26.01 16.41 -16.41
N ILE A 547 25.08 15.84 -15.62
CA ILE A 547 25.05 14.40 -15.32
C ILE A 547 24.45 13.58 -16.46
N SER A 548 23.58 14.19 -17.28
CA SER A 548 22.95 13.57 -18.46
C SER A 548 23.90 13.44 -19.65
N GLN A 549 24.90 14.32 -19.73
CA GLN A 549 25.95 14.25 -20.74
C GLN A 549 27.07 13.31 -20.25
N THR A 550 27.57 12.42 -21.11
CA THR A 550 28.66 11.45 -20.85
C THR A 550 30.03 12.07 -20.50
N GLN A 551 30.07 13.33 -20.07
CA GLN A 551 31.28 14.11 -19.81
C GLN A 551 31.85 13.92 -18.40
N LEU A 552 31.18 13.20 -17.51
CA LEU A 552 31.69 12.98 -16.15
C LEU A 552 32.92 12.05 -16.17
N LYS A 553 34.00 12.50 -15.51
CA LYS A 553 35.21 11.68 -15.34
C LYS A 553 34.93 10.51 -14.39
N THR A 554 35.77 9.47 -14.47
CA THR A 554 35.75 8.39 -13.49
C THR A 554 36.23 8.93 -12.13
N CYS A 555 35.52 8.62 -11.05
CA CYS A 555 35.91 9.03 -9.71
C CYS A 555 37.31 8.47 -9.36
N GLU A 556 38.15 9.31 -8.76
CA GLU A 556 39.51 8.95 -8.34
C GLU A 556 39.55 8.26 -6.98
N THR A 557 38.63 8.61 -6.06
CA THR A 557 38.47 7.98 -4.74
C THR A 557 37.07 7.39 -4.60
N GLY A 558 36.82 6.59 -3.55
CA GLY A 558 35.51 6.00 -3.24
C GLY A 558 34.67 6.75 -2.20
N ASP A 559 35.09 7.95 -1.81
CA ASP A 559 34.35 8.87 -0.93
C ASP A 559 33.99 10.25 -1.55
N PRO A 560 33.79 10.39 -2.88
CA PRO A 560 33.34 11.66 -3.42
C PRO A 560 31.96 12.02 -2.86
N LYS A 561 31.74 13.30 -2.54
CA LYS A 561 30.41 13.80 -2.16
C LYS A 561 29.39 13.49 -3.26
N GLY A 562 28.17 13.18 -2.87
CA GLY A 562 27.09 12.83 -3.78
C GLY A 562 25.73 12.91 -3.10
N GLN A 563 24.70 12.54 -3.87
CA GLN A 563 23.32 12.52 -3.40
C GLN A 563 22.54 11.38 -4.06
N TRP A 564 21.47 10.94 -3.41
CA TRP A 564 20.50 10.04 -4.02
C TRP A 564 19.60 10.85 -4.94
N ILE A 565 19.46 10.40 -6.18
CA ILE A 565 18.57 11.00 -7.17
C ILE A 565 17.42 10.05 -7.50
N VAL A 566 16.21 10.58 -7.57
CA VAL A 566 14.99 9.81 -7.81
C VAL A 566 14.02 10.64 -8.68
N PRO A 567 13.40 10.04 -9.71
CA PRO A 567 12.38 10.73 -10.50
C PRO A 567 11.07 10.82 -9.70
N CYS A 568 10.46 11.99 -9.70
CA CYS A 568 9.19 12.26 -9.01
C CYS A 568 8.30 13.22 -9.84
N LEU A 569 7.00 13.26 -9.54
CA LEU A 569 6.16 14.39 -9.98
C LEU A 569 6.41 15.65 -9.17
N SER A 570 6.74 15.48 -7.89
CA SER A 570 7.03 16.59 -6.99
C SER A 570 8.07 16.19 -5.95
N CYS A 571 9.10 17.02 -5.78
CA CYS A 571 10.08 16.82 -4.71
C CYS A 571 9.50 17.11 -3.31
N SER A 572 8.28 17.64 -3.19
CA SER A 572 7.65 17.90 -1.90
C SER A 572 6.90 16.71 -1.33
N ASP A 573 6.55 15.71 -2.15
CA ASP A 573 5.81 14.52 -1.72
C ASP A 573 6.56 13.25 -2.16
N ASN A 574 7.14 12.55 -1.18
CA ASN A 574 7.91 11.33 -1.39
C ASN A 574 7.09 10.20 -2.04
N ARG A 575 5.76 10.21 -1.92
CA ARG A 575 4.87 9.20 -2.54
C ARG A 575 4.77 9.37 -4.04
N THR A 576 5.17 10.53 -4.57
CA THR A 576 5.14 10.81 -6.00
C THR A 576 6.37 10.34 -6.77
N CYS A 577 7.32 9.73 -6.06
CA CYS A 577 8.59 9.30 -6.59
C CYS A 577 8.57 7.83 -7.01
N ASP A 578 9.31 7.49 -8.05
CA ASP A 578 9.60 6.09 -8.38
C ASP A 578 10.87 5.62 -7.65
N TRP A 579 10.71 5.15 -6.41
CA TRP A 579 11.81 4.67 -5.59
C TRP A 579 12.48 3.40 -6.14
N ARG A 580 11.91 2.76 -7.17
CA ARG A 580 12.57 1.64 -7.87
C ARG A 580 13.66 2.13 -8.81
N ALA A 581 13.57 3.38 -9.27
CA ALA A 581 14.51 4.02 -10.19
C ALA A 581 15.60 4.85 -9.47
N ILE A 582 15.59 4.88 -8.13
CA ILE A 582 16.54 5.67 -7.34
C ILE A 582 17.99 5.23 -7.60
N THR A 583 18.90 6.19 -7.72
CA THR A 583 20.34 5.90 -7.89
C THR A 583 21.21 6.85 -7.10
N TRP A 584 22.42 6.40 -6.75
CA TRP A 584 23.42 7.24 -6.13
C TRP A 584 24.24 7.96 -7.19
N GLN A 585 24.35 9.28 -7.08
CA GLN A 585 25.09 10.12 -8.02
C GLN A 585 26.13 10.99 -7.31
N PRO A 586 27.44 10.75 -7.51
CA PRO A 586 28.50 11.65 -7.06
C PRO A 586 28.43 13.02 -7.77
N GLN A 587 28.93 14.07 -7.10
CA GLN A 587 28.70 15.46 -7.49
C GLN A 587 29.41 15.88 -8.78
N ASN A 588 30.48 15.21 -9.22
CA ASN A 588 31.24 15.57 -10.44
C ASN A 588 31.92 14.38 -11.13
N CYS A 589 31.55 13.15 -10.79
CA CYS A 589 32.20 11.96 -11.33
C CYS A 589 31.25 10.77 -11.32
N HIS A 590 31.66 9.68 -11.97
CA HIS A 590 30.94 8.41 -11.88
C HIS A 590 31.86 7.27 -11.40
N HIS A 591 31.30 6.30 -10.68
CA HIS A 591 31.98 5.03 -10.45
C HIS A 591 31.65 4.09 -11.60
N ALA A 592 32.69 3.53 -12.23
CA ALA A 592 32.51 2.57 -13.31
C ALA A 592 31.98 1.23 -12.77
N VAL A 593 30.83 0.78 -13.29
CA VAL A 593 30.26 -0.55 -13.04
C VAL A 593 30.95 -1.56 -13.96
N LEU A 594 31.62 -2.54 -13.37
CA LEU A 594 32.40 -3.56 -14.10
C LEU A 594 31.47 -4.63 -14.67
N THR A 595 31.64 -4.99 -15.94
CA THR A 595 31.03 -6.19 -16.52
C THR A 595 31.63 -7.44 -15.87
N LYS A 596 30.95 -8.59 -16.00
CA LYS A 596 31.45 -9.85 -15.42
C LYS A 596 32.87 -10.18 -15.91
N PRO A 597 33.19 -10.15 -17.22
CA PRO A 597 34.56 -10.44 -17.68
C PRO A 597 35.60 -9.46 -17.13
N GLU A 598 35.29 -8.16 -17.10
CA GLU A 598 36.19 -7.15 -16.52
C GLU A 598 36.46 -7.40 -15.03
N LEU A 599 35.42 -7.78 -14.28
CA LEU A 599 35.55 -8.11 -12.85
C LEU A 599 36.35 -9.39 -12.64
N GLN A 600 36.05 -10.46 -13.40
CA GLN A 600 36.77 -11.73 -13.34
C GLN A 600 38.27 -11.55 -13.63
N GLN A 601 38.60 -10.79 -14.67
CA GLN A 601 40.00 -10.49 -15.02
C GLN A 601 40.70 -9.62 -13.96
N CYS A 602 39.97 -8.66 -13.38
CA CYS A 602 40.51 -7.85 -12.29
C CYS A 602 40.90 -8.68 -11.07
N VAL A 603 40.02 -9.59 -10.64
CA VAL A 603 40.22 -10.40 -9.42
C VAL A 603 40.98 -11.71 -9.66
N GLU A 604 41.27 -12.05 -10.91
CA GLU A 604 42.11 -13.19 -11.28
C GLU A 604 43.49 -13.08 -10.61
N GLY A 605 43.91 -14.17 -9.96
CA GLY A 605 45.16 -14.27 -9.21
C GLY A 605 45.16 -13.59 -7.84
N ARG A 606 44.12 -12.81 -7.49
CA ARG A 606 44.10 -12.01 -6.27
C ARG A 606 43.69 -12.79 -5.03
N ARG A 607 44.26 -12.41 -3.89
CA ARG A 607 43.87 -12.83 -2.55
C ARG A 607 43.15 -11.69 -1.83
N ILE A 608 41.83 -11.82 -1.67
CA ILE A 608 40.98 -10.76 -1.10
C ILE A 608 40.57 -11.16 0.32
N LEU A 609 41.09 -10.43 1.29
CA LEU A 609 40.93 -10.69 2.72
C LEU A 609 39.94 -9.68 3.30
N PHE A 610 38.85 -10.16 3.87
CA PHE A 610 37.85 -9.33 4.54
C PHE A 610 37.98 -9.47 6.06
N ILE A 611 38.02 -8.34 6.77
CA ILE A 611 37.86 -8.32 8.23
C ILE A 611 36.81 -7.27 8.61
N GLY A 612 35.76 -7.70 9.30
CA GLY A 612 34.69 -6.80 9.67
C GLY A 612 33.43 -7.46 10.16
N ASP A 613 32.38 -6.66 10.28
CA ASP A 613 31.08 -7.13 10.75
C ASP A 613 30.27 -7.83 9.64
N SER A 614 28.97 -8.04 9.90
CA SER A 614 28.05 -8.65 8.96
C SER A 614 27.89 -7.87 7.65
N THR A 615 28.10 -6.56 7.62
CA THR A 615 27.98 -5.74 6.41
C THR A 615 29.14 -5.96 5.44
N ASN A 616 30.37 -6.11 5.95
CA ASN A 616 31.52 -6.53 5.14
C ASN A 616 31.30 -7.93 4.54
N ARG A 617 30.66 -8.82 5.29
CA ARG A 617 30.27 -10.14 4.78
C ARG A 617 29.27 -10.04 3.64
N GLY A 618 28.34 -9.09 3.70
CA GLY A 618 27.39 -8.80 2.61
C GLY A 618 28.10 -8.40 1.31
N ILE A 619 29.12 -7.54 1.40
CA ILE A 619 29.98 -7.15 0.26
C ILE A 619 30.70 -8.37 -0.31
N MET A 620 31.30 -9.19 0.56
CA MET A 620 32.00 -10.42 0.15
C MET A 620 31.09 -11.38 -0.61
N TYR A 621 29.89 -11.68 -0.09
CA TYR A 621 28.95 -12.56 -0.78
C TYR A 621 28.46 -11.97 -2.10
N TYR A 622 28.26 -10.65 -2.16
CA TYR A 622 27.91 -9.97 -3.41
C TYR A 622 29.05 -10.09 -4.44
N LEU A 623 30.33 -9.98 -4.04
CA LEU A 623 31.48 -10.20 -4.91
C LEU A 623 31.51 -11.63 -5.47
N ILE A 624 31.35 -12.63 -4.60
CA ILE A 624 31.33 -14.04 -4.98
C ILE A 624 30.23 -14.29 -6.02
N GLN A 625 29.01 -13.79 -5.77
CA GLN A 625 27.91 -13.93 -6.70
C GLN A 625 28.17 -13.20 -8.03
N ARG A 626 28.78 -12.01 -8.00
CA ARG A 626 29.08 -11.24 -9.23
C ARG A 626 30.14 -11.89 -10.12
N VAL A 627 31.09 -12.59 -9.52
CA VAL A 627 32.18 -13.29 -10.21
C VAL A 627 31.73 -14.66 -10.73
N ASN A 628 31.04 -15.45 -9.89
CA ASN A 628 30.63 -16.82 -10.22
C ASN A 628 29.22 -16.95 -10.82
N GLU A 629 28.46 -15.85 -10.91
CA GLU A 629 27.01 -15.77 -11.20
C GLU A 629 26.09 -16.43 -10.15
N THR A 630 26.60 -17.41 -9.44
CA THR A 630 25.87 -18.17 -8.43
C THR A 630 26.55 -18.03 -7.07
N LEU A 631 25.74 -18.04 -6.01
CA LEU A 631 26.20 -18.13 -4.63
C LEU A 631 25.82 -19.51 -4.10
N GLN A 632 26.80 -20.42 -4.04
CA GLN A 632 26.58 -21.82 -3.68
C GLN A 632 26.42 -22.02 -2.17
N GLU A 633 27.22 -21.30 -1.39
CA GLU A 633 27.26 -21.43 0.05
C GLU A 633 26.97 -20.10 0.73
N TRP A 634 26.15 -20.16 1.77
CA TRP A 634 25.96 -19.06 2.69
C TRP A 634 25.94 -19.59 4.10
N GLN A 635 26.74 -18.97 4.97
CA GLN A 635 26.76 -19.29 6.39
C GLN A 635 26.87 -18.01 7.23
N LYS A 636 26.11 -17.98 8.33
CA LYS A 636 26.31 -17.03 9.43
C LYS A 636 27.45 -17.54 10.32
N THR A 637 28.68 -17.57 9.80
CA THR A 637 29.82 -18.04 10.58
C THR A 637 30.54 -16.90 11.29
N HIS A 638 31.05 -17.26 12.46
CA HIS A 638 31.68 -16.40 13.45
C HIS A 638 33.22 -16.58 13.49
N ASP A 639 33.74 -17.51 12.68
CA ASP A 639 35.16 -17.83 12.53
C ASP A 639 35.69 -17.45 11.14
N VAL A 640 37.01 -17.56 10.96
CA VAL A 640 37.68 -17.30 9.68
C VAL A 640 37.19 -18.30 8.64
N LYS A 641 36.60 -17.79 7.54
CA LYS A 641 36.18 -18.58 6.39
C LYS A 641 37.10 -18.33 5.22
N ILE A 642 37.32 -19.37 4.44
CA ILE A 642 38.17 -19.36 3.26
C ILE A 642 37.40 -19.97 2.10
N TYR A 643 37.41 -19.30 0.96
CA TYR A 643 36.78 -19.72 -0.28
C TYR A 643 37.87 -19.85 -1.35
N HIS A 644 38.10 -21.08 -1.80
CA HIS A 644 39.12 -21.41 -2.80
C HIS A 644 38.56 -21.51 -4.22
N ASN A 645 37.28 -21.87 -4.36
CA ASN A 645 36.63 -22.15 -5.65
C ASN A 645 35.90 -20.92 -6.22
N ILE A 646 36.52 -19.73 -6.12
CA ILE A 646 35.97 -18.49 -6.68
C ILE A 646 36.69 -18.18 -7.99
N ASN A 647 35.95 -17.69 -8.98
CA ASN A 647 36.46 -17.39 -10.31
C ASN A 647 37.14 -18.60 -10.96
N GLU A 648 36.47 -19.75 -10.97
CA GLU A 648 37.04 -21.01 -11.49
C GLU A 648 38.34 -21.44 -10.76
N GLY A 649 38.43 -21.13 -9.47
CA GLY A 649 39.61 -21.45 -8.65
C GLY A 649 40.76 -20.45 -8.78
N LYS A 650 40.57 -19.36 -9.52
CA LYS A 650 41.61 -18.35 -9.78
C LYS A 650 41.64 -17.21 -8.77
N THR A 651 40.67 -17.13 -7.86
CA THR A 651 40.58 -16.05 -6.87
C THR A 651 40.41 -16.64 -5.48
N PHE A 652 41.22 -16.18 -4.53
CA PHE A 652 41.14 -16.57 -3.13
C PHE A 652 40.40 -15.50 -2.34
N ILE A 653 39.42 -15.90 -1.53
CA ILE A 653 38.71 -14.99 -0.63
C ILE A 653 38.76 -15.54 0.79
N SER A 654 39.10 -14.71 1.77
CA SER A 654 38.95 -15.05 3.18
C SER A 654 38.15 -13.97 3.93
N TYR A 655 37.49 -14.37 5.02
CA TYR A 655 36.68 -13.48 5.84
C TYR A 655 36.84 -13.79 7.32
N SER A 656 37.06 -12.76 8.13
CA SER A 656 37.10 -12.83 9.59
C SER A 656 36.08 -11.88 10.21
N TYR A 657 35.20 -12.40 11.07
CA TYR A 657 34.22 -11.58 11.78
C TYR A 657 34.87 -10.80 12.92
N TYR A 658 34.68 -9.48 12.96
CA TYR A 658 35.13 -8.63 14.05
C TYR A 658 34.16 -7.44 14.28
N PRO A 659 33.89 -7.05 15.54
CA PRO A 659 34.23 -7.70 16.82
C PRO A 659 33.38 -8.94 17.12
N ARG A 660 33.93 -9.90 17.88
CA ARG A 660 33.19 -11.12 18.28
C ARG A 660 32.27 -10.86 19.49
N PHE A 661 31.13 -10.20 19.26
CA PHE A 661 30.24 -9.73 20.33
C PHE A 661 29.67 -10.82 21.25
N TRP A 662 29.58 -12.08 20.78
CA TRP A 662 29.11 -13.23 21.57
C TRP A 662 30.13 -13.74 22.61
N LEU A 663 31.41 -13.33 22.52
CA LEU A 663 32.41 -13.66 23.53
C LEU A 663 32.33 -12.65 24.68
N SER A 664 32.66 -13.09 25.89
CA SER A 664 32.83 -12.17 27.03
C SER A 664 33.98 -11.18 26.75
N VAL A 665 33.91 -9.97 27.32
CA VAL A 665 34.90 -8.90 27.06
C VAL A 665 36.34 -9.37 27.26
N LYS A 666 36.59 -10.23 28.26
CA LYS A 666 37.93 -10.80 28.55
C LYS A 666 38.41 -11.82 27.52
N GLN A 667 37.49 -12.47 26.80
CA GLN A 667 37.79 -13.51 25.79
C GLN A 667 37.79 -12.96 24.36
N ARG A 668 37.30 -11.73 24.14
CA ARG A 668 37.28 -11.12 22.81
C ARG A 668 38.72 -10.88 22.34
N PRO A 669 39.10 -11.35 21.13
CA PRO A 669 40.41 -10.99 20.57
C PRO A 669 40.47 -9.48 20.32
N THR A 670 41.64 -8.89 20.50
CA THR A 670 41.89 -7.52 20.04
C THR A 670 41.84 -7.48 18.51
N PHE A 671 41.63 -6.29 17.95
CA PHE A 671 41.66 -6.12 16.49
C PHE A 671 43.00 -6.57 15.89
N GLU A 672 44.13 -6.22 16.54
CA GLU A 672 45.48 -6.66 16.15
C GLU A 672 45.56 -8.18 16.02
N LYS A 673 45.14 -8.93 17.05
CA LYS A 673 45.14 -10.40 17.03
C LYS A 673 44.21 -10.97 15.95
N ALA A 674 43.04 -10.37 15.75
CA ALA A 674 42.10 -10.83 14.73
C ALA A 674 42.65 -10.62 13.30
N LEU A 675 43.35 -9.52 13.07
CA LEU A 675 44.02 -9.21 11.80
C LEU A 675 45.21 -10.16 11.56
N GLU A 676 46.08 -10.35 12.55
CA GLU A 676 47.20 -11.31 12.49
C GLU A 676 46.70 -12.72 12.14
N GLN A 677 45.66 -13.20 12.82
CA GLN A 677 45.08 -14.52 12.54
C GLN A 677 44.52 -14.62 11.12
N LEU A 678 43.91 -13.56 10.59
CA LEU A 678 43.43 -13.53 9.22
C LEU A 678 44.59 -13.62 8.22
N LEU A 679 45.64 -12.81 8.40
CA LEU A 679 46.82 -12.82 7.54
C LEU A 679 47.50 -14.20 7.57
N GLN A 680 47.73 -14.74 8.77
CA GLN A 680 48.40 -16.02 8.97
C GLN A 680 47.64 -17.18 8.30
N ARG A 681 46.30 -17.21 8.43
CA ARG A 681 45.46 -18.25 7.80
C ARG A 681 45.30 -18.06 6.29
N SER A 682 45.66 -16.90 5.75
CA SER A 682 45.50 -16.57 4.34
C SER A 682 46.79 -16.70 3.53
N HIS A 683 47.87 -17.20 4.13
CA HIS A 683 49.12 -17.45 3.42
C HIS A 683 48.99 -18.48 2.28
N PRO A 684 49.89 -18.44 1.28
CA PRO A 684 50.92 -17.42 1.03
C PRO A 684 50.32 -16.05 0.64
N LEU A 685 50.95 -14.95 1.04
CA LEU A 685 50.51 -13.58 0.73
C LEU A 685 51.66 -12.83 0.05
N GLU A 686 51.35 -12.06 -0.98
CA GLU A 686 52.31 -11.25 -1.71
C GLU A 686 52.23 -9.79 -1.29
N ASN A 687 53.37 -9.12 -1.14
CA ASN A 687 53.45 -7.70 -0.81
C ASN A 687 53.25 -6.82 -2.07
N THR A 688 52.11 -6.99 -2.73
CA THR A 688 51.73 -6.33 -3.98
C THR A 688 50.22 -6.07 -3.98
N ASP A 689 49.72 -5.38 -5.01
CA ASP A 689 48.29 -5.15 -5.25
C ASP A 689 47.49 -6.45 -5.53
N GLN A 690 48.15 -7.62 -5.61
CA GLN A 690 47.50 -8.91 -5.69
C GLN A 690 46.89 -9.36 -4.36
N THR A 691 47.43 -8.88 -3.24
CA THR A 691 46.82 -9.03 -1.92
C THR A 691 45.96 -7.81 -1.65
N VAL A 692 44.68 -8.03 -1.35
CA VAL A 692 43.72 -6.95 -1.05
C VAL A 692 43.16 -7.17 0.35
N LEU A 693 43.29 -6.18 1.23
CA LEU A 693 42.72 -6.20 2.58
C LEU A 693 41.53 -5.23 2.64
N VAL A 694 40.33 -5.76 2.83
CA VAL A 694 39.10 -4.98 3.01
C VAL A 694 38.73 -4.95 4.50
N VAL A 695 38.81 -3.79 5.12
CA VAL A 695 38.46 -3.58 6.54
C VAL A 695 37.22 -2.72 6.65
N GLY A 696 36.26 -3.10 7.49
CA GLY A 696 35.09 -2.26 7.72
C GLY A 696 34.20 -2.67 8.88
N GLY A 697 33.52 -1.67 9.45
CA GLY A 697 32.66 -1.83 10.60
C GLY A 697 31.67 -0.69 10.71
N VAL A 698 30.39 -0.98 10.89
CA VAL A 698 29.31 0.03 10.93
C VAL A 698 29.47 1.00 12.10
N GLN A 699 29.94 0.54 13.27
CA GLN A 699 29.97 1.34 14.51
C GLN A 699 31.29 1.27 15.30
N TRP A 700 32.17 0.30 15.04
CA TRP A 700 33.36 0.08 15.87
C TRP A 700 34.65 0.61 15.26
N LEU A 701 34.68 0.87 13.95
CA LEU A 701 35.88 1.32 13.24
C LEU A 701 36.23 2.75 13.67
N ASN A 702 37.52 3.03 13.90
CA ASN A 702 38.01 4.36 14.27
C ASN A 702 39.49 4.52 13.87
N SER A 703 40.08 5.68 14.10
CA SER A 703 41.47 6.01 13.74
C SER A 703 42.52 5.09 14.39
N ASN A 704 42.29 4.61 15.62
CA ASN A 704 43.20 3.68 16.30
C ASN A 704 43.28 2.35 15.54
N HIS A 705 42.17 1.86 14.98
CA HIS A 705 42.18 0.66 14.16
C HIS A 705 43.04 0.84 12.90
N LEU A 706 42.99 2.00 12.25
CA LEU A 706 43.83 2.31 11.08
C LEU A 706 45.33 2.29 11.42
N GLN A 707 45.70 2.82 12.60
CA GLN A 707 47.07 2.75 13.12
C GLN A 707 47.51 1.30 13.34
N ILE A 708 46.64 0.46 13.92
CA ILE A 708 46.94 -0.97 14.13
C ILE A 708 47.15 -1.68 12.79
N ILE A 709 46.30 -1.42 11.77
CA ILE A 709 46.49 -1.99 10.42
C ILE A 709 47.90 -1.64 9.92
N GLN A 710 48.29 -0.37 9.97
CA GLN A 710 49.60 0.07 9.49
C GLN A 710 50.75 -0.62 10.24
N LYS A 711 50.64 -0.75 11.57
CA LYS A 711 51.65 -1.41 12.41
C LYS A 711 51.78 -2.89 12.08
N VAL A 712 50.66 -3.60 11.95
CA VAL A 712 50.63 -5.04 11.63
C VAL A 712 51.18 -5.28 10.23
N LEU A 713 50.71 -4.55 9.22
CA LEU A 713 51.19 -4.74 7.84
C LEU A 713 52.69 -4.45 7.69
N LYS A 714 53.23 -3.47 8.42
CA LYS A 714 54.69 -3.23 8.47
C LYS A 714 55.44 -4.41 9.07
N ARG A 715 54.93 -5.01 10.15
CA ARG A 715 55.57 -6.15 10.81
C ARG A 715 55.52 -7.43 9.96
N GLU A 716 54.42 -7.65 9.23
CA GLU A 716 54.24 -8.81 8.35
C GLU A 716 54.86 -8.62 6.95
N ASN A 717 55.60 -7.52 6.71
CA ASN A 717 56.16 -7.16 5.39
C ASN A 717 55.12 -7.07 4.26
N LEU A 718 53.91 -6.58 4.57
CA LEU A 718 52.78 -6.42 3.65
C LEU A 718 52.39 -4.95 3.47
N SER A 719 53.35 -4.01 3.52
CA SER A 719 53.07 -2.57 3.44
C SER A 719 52.58 -2.07 2.07
N ASN A 720 52.81 -2.84 0.99
CA ASN A 720 52.49 -2.48 -0.40
C ASN A 720 51.23 -3.19 -0.91
N ILE A 721 50.48 -3.86 -0.05
CA ILE A 721 49.19 -4.46 -0.42
C ILE A 721 48.13 -3.39 -0.62
N LEU A 722 47.06 -3.72 -1.35
CA LEU A 722 45.92 -2.82 -1.49
C LEU A 722 45.02 -2.90 -0.25
N VAL A 723 44.94 -1.83 0.53
CA VAL A 723 44.01 -1.74 1.67
C VAL A 723 42.81 -0.88 1.28
N VAL A 724 41.61 -1.40 1.48
CA VAL A 724 40.34 -0.69 1.24
C VAL A 724 39.57 -0.58 2.56
N ILE A 725 39.30 0.65 2.98
CA ILE A 725 38.55 0.95 4.20
C ILE A 725 37.10 1.25 3.83
N LYS A 726 36.21 0.32 4.18
CA LYS A 726 34.77 0.58 4.21
C LYS A 726 34.46 1.32 5.51
N SER A 727 33.97 2.55 5.38
CA SER A 727 33.78 3.45 6.51
C SER A 727 32.65 2.98 7.45
N VAL A 728 32.33 3.81 8.46
CA VAL A 728 31.16 3.57 9.32
C VAL A 728 29.87 3.74 8.52
N GLY A 729 28.72 3.41 9.11
CA GLY A 729 27.44 3.47 8.42
C GLY A 729 26.32 3.91 9.33
N MET A 730 25.19 4.29 8.73
CA MET A 730 23.96 4.59 9.45
C MET A 730 23.32 3.28 9.94
N GLY A 731 23.79 2.80 11.08
CA GLY A 731 23.26 1.65 11.79
C GLY A 731 23.17 1.95 13.28
N PHE A 732 22.44 1.13 14.03
CA PHE A 732 22.31 1.28 15.49
C PHE A 732 21.69 2.60 15.96
N HIS A 733 21.00 3.35 15.09
CA HIS A 733 20.22 4.54 15.46
C HIS A 733 18.86 4.18 16.09
N LEU A 734 18.46 2.89 16.02
CA LEU A 734 17.20 2.40 16.58
C LEU A 734 17.41 1.96 18.03
N PRO A 735 16.49 2.31 18.96
CA PRO A 735 16.50 1.82 20.34
C PRO A 735 16.01 0.37 20.39
N VAL A 736 16.88 -0.57 20.02
CA VAL A 736 16.62 -2.02 20.05
C VAL A 736 17.17 -2.60 21.34
N ASP A 737 16.37 -3.39 22.05
CA ASP A 737 16.79 -3.94 23.34
C ASP A 737 17.93 -4.96 23.18
N GLY A 738 18.92 -4.89 24.08
CA GLY A 738 20.12 -5.71 24.03
C GLY A 738 21.15 -5.27 22.99
N ILE A 739 20.88 -4.20 22.23
CA ILE A 739 21.78 -3.63 21.24
C ILE A 739 22.03 -2.15 21.58
N HIS A 740 23.29 -1.73 21.52
CA HIS A 740 23.63 -0.34 21.79
C HIS A 740 23.05 0.57 20.71
N SER A 741 22.14 1.46 21.10
CA SER A 741 21.53 2.46 20.23
C SER A 741 22.17 3.83 20.41
N LEU A 742 22.38 4.57 19.33
CA LEU A 742 22.90 5.93 19.33
C LEU A 742 21.77 6.95 19.41
N SER A 743 21.91 7.94 20.29
CA SER A 743 21.09 9.15 20.31
C SER A 743 21.35 10.04 19.09
N GLN A 744 20.47 11.00 18.81
CA GLN A 744 20.64 11.93 17.69
C GLN A 744 22.00 12.66 17.72
N THR A 745 22.44 13.08 18.91
CA THR A 745 23.74 13.74 19.10
C THR A 745 24.91 12.79 18.84
N GLU A 746 24.80 11.53 19.27
CA GLU A 746 25.84 10.53 19.00
C GLU A 746 25.92 10.16 17.52
N VAL A 747 24.77 10.09 16.82
CA VAL A 747 24.76 9.90 15.36
C VAL A 747 25.40 11.08 14.63
N GLN A 748 25.17 12.32 15.10
CA GLN A 748 25.85 13.51 14.58
C GLN A 748 27.36 13.47 14.85
N ASN A 749 27.78 13.00 16.02
CA ASN A 749 29.20 12.81 16.34
C ASN A 749 29.83 11.72 15.46
N LEU A 750 29.09 10.65 15.14
CA LEU A 750 29.56 9.58 14.27
C LEU A 750 29.88 10.07 12.85
N TRP A 751 29.20 11.11 12.35
CA TRP A 751 29.58 11.79 11.11
C TRP A 751 30.99 12.41 11.22
N ASN A 752 31.29 13.11 12.31
CA ASN A 752 32.60 13.71 12.52
C ASN A 752 33.69 12.63 12.64
N GLU A 753 33.40 11.54 13.37
CA GLU A 753 34.31 10.40 13.46
C GLU A 753 34.55 9.73 12.09
N ASN A 754 33.51 9.59 11.27
CA ASN A 754 33.61 9.09 9.90
C ASN A 754 34.59 9.93 9.07
N MET A 755 34.50 11.26 9.14
CA MET A 755 35.42 12.15 8.44
C MET A 755 36.88 11.96 8.90
N VAL A 756 37.11 11.76 10.20
CA VAL A 756 38.45 11.47 10.73
C VAL A 756 38.97 10.13 10.22
N ILE A 757 38.13 9.10 10.13
CA ILE A 757 38.48 7.79 9.57
C ILE A 757 38.89 7.92 8.10
N LEU A 758 38.08 8.61 7.28
CA LEU A 758 38.36 8.82 5.86
C LEU A 758 39.68 9.57 5.64
N ASP A 759 39.90 10.67 6.37
CA ASP A 759 41.14 11.44 6.29
C ASP A 759 42.37 10.62 6.72
N THR A 760 42.26 9.89 7.83
CA THR A 760 43.35 9.07 8.34
C THR A 760 43.69 7.93 7.37
N ALA A 761 42.69 7.29 6.77
CA ALA A 761 42.89 6.25 5.77
C ALA A 761 43.64 6.78 4.54
N LYS A 762 43.24 7.95 4.03
CA LYS A 762 43.92 8.61 2.91
C LYS A 762 45.36 8.99 3.23
N ARG A 763 45.63 9.48 4.45
CA ARG A 763 47.00 9.77 4.90
C ARG A 763 47.90 8.53 4.94
N TYR A 764 47.34 7.35 5.10
CA TYR A 764 48.07 6.07 5.01
C TYR A 764 48.10 5.48 3.60
N GLY A 765 47.57 6.16 2.59
CA GLY A 765 47.52 5.68 1.22
C GLY A 765 46.49 4.56 0.99
N TYR A 766 45.51 4.41 1.90
CA TYR A 766 44.46 3.42 1.76
C TYR A 766 43.32 3.94 0.88
N GLU A 767 42.72 3.04 0.11
CA GLU A 767 41.46 3.31 -0.59
C GLU A 767 40.32 3.37 0.42
N VAL A 768 39.28 4.12 0.08
CA VAL A 768 38.11 4.31 0.96
C VAL A 768 36.81 4.09 0.21
N VAL A 769 35.79 3.62 0.92
CA VAL A 769 34.41 3.58 0.46
C VAL A 769 33.55 4.18 1.56
N ASP A 770 33.00 5.38 1.31
CA ASP A 770 32.18 6.05 2.32
C ASP A 770 30.76 5.47 2.33
N THR A 771 30.51 4.53 3.24
CA THR A 771 29.18 3.94 3.41
C THR A 771 28.25 4.81 4.25
N PHE A 772 28.79 5.75 5.03
CA PHE A 772 27.99 6.59 5.90
C PHE A 772 27.13 7.54 5.07
N ILE A 773 27.74 8.24 4.11
CA ILE A 773 26.99 9.16 3.23
C ILE A 773 25.90 8.44 2.42
N LEU A 774 26.15 7.19 2.01
CA LEU A 774 25.21 6.36 1.25
C LEU A 774 24.00 5.94 2.10
N THR A 775 24.24 5.63 3.38
CA THR A 775 23.21 5.07 4.28
C THR A 775 22.47 6.15 5.06
N MET A 776 23.07 7.33 5.25
CA MET A 776 22.49 8.45 6.00
C MET A 776 21.12 8.90 5.47
N GLY A 777 20.96 9.08 4.16
CA GLY A 777 19.67 9.44 3.56
C GLY A 777 18.65 8.30 3.53
N ARG A 778 19.10 7.05 3.59
CA ARG A 778 18.25 5.86 3.37
C ARG A 778 18.26 4.92 4.56
N TYR A 779 18.47 5.45 5.76
CA TYR A 779 18.69 4.67 6.97
C TYR A 779 17.50 3.78 7.36
N LYS A 780 16.28 4.18 6.98
CA LYS A 780 15.05 3.43 7.21
C LYS A 780 14.96 2.16 6.35
N GLU A 781 15.80 1.99 5.33
CA GLU A 781 15.68 0.92 4.33
C GLU A 781 16.57 -0.30 4.63
N PHE A 782 16.89 -0.51 5.91
CA PHE A 782 17.52 -1.74 6.35
C PHE A 782 16.58 -2.94 6.13
N LEU A 783 17.19 -4.09 5.83
CA LEU A 783 16.53 -5.37 5.64
C LEU A 783 16.48 -6.16 6.94
N GLN A 784 15.80 -7.30 6.92
CA GLN A 784 15.56 -8.14 8.10
C GLN A 784 16.87 -8.45 8.86
N GLY A 785 16.87 -8.22 10.17
CA GLY A 785 18.00 -8.48 11.05
C GLY A 785 17.71 -8.12 12.50
N LYS A 786 18.65 -8.41 13.40
CA LYS A 786 18.55 -8.03 14.81
C LYS A 786 18.82 -6.54 15.07
N CYS A 787 19.31 -5.79 14.08
CA CYS A 787 19.63 -4.35 14.16
C CYS A 787 19.11 -3.63 12.91
N GLY A 788 18.96 -2.31 12.99
CA GLY A 788 18.76 -1.43 11.83
C GLY A 788 20.03 -1.16 11.01
N CYS A 789 20.96 -2.13 10.94
CA CYS A 789 22.30 -1.94 10.37
C CYS A 789 22.56 -2.76 9.09
N HIS A 790 21.64 -3.64 8.71
CA HIS A 790 21.78 -4.50 7.54
C HIS A 790 21.11 -3.91 6.31
N PHE A 791 21.89 -3.47 5.33
CA PHE A 791 21.38 -3.06 4.01
C PHE A 791 21.47 -4.19 2.96
N HIS A 792 21.64 -5.43 3.43
CA HIS A 792 21.65 -6.63 2.60
C HIS A 792 20.95 -7.80 3.31
N GLU A 793 20.47 -8.74 2.51
CA GLU A 793 19.91 -10.02 2.92
C GLU A 793 20.40 -11.10 1.96
N VAL A 794 20.58 -12.34 2.44
CA VAL A 794 20.84 -13.48 1.55
C VAL A 794 19.65 -14.42 1.60
N VAL A 795 18.97 -14.58 0.45
CA VAL A 795 17.75 -15.37 0.30
C VAL A 795 18.02 -16.68 -0.44
N LYS A 796 17.20 -17.70 -0.20
CA LYS A 796 17.24 -18.98 -0.93
C LYS A 796 16.37 -18.91 -2.19
N SER A 797 16.90 -19.33 -3.34
CA SER A 797 16.20 -19.20 -4.63
C SER A 797 15.11 -20.24 -4.87
N LYS A 798 15.15 -21.41 -4.21
CA LYS A 798 14.21 -22.55 -4.46
C LYS A 798 12.99 -22.62 -3.52
N THR A 799 12.88 -21.75 -2.50
CA THR A 799 11.83 -21.88 -1.46
C THR A 799 10.76 -20.79 -1.46
N SER A 800 10.76 -19.81 -2.36
CA SER A 800 9.66 -18.85 -2.44
C SER A 800 8.47 -19.41 -3.24
N LYS A 801 7.77 -20.38 -2.64
CA LYS A 801 6.32 -20.59 -2.85
C LYS A 801 5.49 -19.66 -1.94
N GLU A 802 6.10 -18.63 -1.36
CA GLU A 802 5.41 -17.51 -0.74
C GLU A 802 5.18 -16.46 -1.84
N ASN A 803 3.91 -16.04 -1.99
CA ASN A 803 3.34 -15.02 -2.89
C ASN A 803 4.30 -14.41 -3.93
N PRO A 804 3.98 -14.46 -5.23
CA PRO A 804 4.76 -13.73 -6.22
C PRO A 804 4.70 -12.24 -5.86
N ARG A 805 5.79 -11.73 -5.27
CA ARG A 805 6.02 -10.29 -5.23
C ARG A 805 5.91 -9.85 -6.68
N VAL A 806 4.99 -8.93 -6.94
CA VAL A 806 4.84 -8.23 -8.21
C VAL A 806 6.18 -7.56 -8.49
N THR A 807 7.09 -8.29 -9.12
CA THR A 807 8.24 -7.72 -9.78
C THR A 807 7.70 -7.42 -11.16
N MET A 808 7.14 -6.22 -11.34
CA MET A 808 6.89 -5.71 -12.67
C MET A 808 8.24 -5.77 -13.41
N LYS A 809 8.38 -6.70 -14.36
CA LYS A 809 9.44 -6.60 -15.35
C LYS A 809 9.19 -5.29 -16.08
N LEU A 810 10.17 -4.37 -16.00
CA LEU A 810 10.21 -3.17 -16.81
C LEU A 810 10.27 -3.60 -18.29
N SER A 811 9.11 -3.67 -18.94
CA SER A 811 9.00 -3.99 -20.37
C SER A 811 9.27 -2.77 -21.27
N MET A 812 9.98 -1.75 -20.79
CA MET A 812 10.28 -0.57 -21.59
C MET A 812 11.69 -0.06 -21.31
N HIS A 813 12.47 0.10 -22.37
CA HIS A 813 13.80 0.69 -22.32
C HIS A 813 13.72 2.06 -21.66
N TYR A 814 14.40 2.20 -20.52
CA TYR A 814 14.48 3.41 -19.71
C TYR A 814 15.00 4.61 -20.53
N ALA A 815 14.25 5.71 -20.60
CA ALA A 815 14.78 7.00 -21.05
C ALA A 815 15.79 7.59 -20.03
N LEU A 816 15.65 7.32 -18.72
CA LEU A 816 16.64 7.68 -17.70
C LEU A 816 17.99 6.96 -17.91
N GLY A 817 17.96 5.73 -18.44
CA GLY A 817 19.15 4.94 -18.77
C GLY A 817 19.92 5.48 -19.99
N GLN A 818 19.29 6.33 -20.82
CA GLN A 818 20.00 7.08 -21.86
C GLN A 818 20.77 8.27 -21.28
N TYR A 819 20.33 8.83 -20.15
CA TYR A 819 20.98 9.95 -19.47
C TYR A 819 22.05 9.51 -18.45
N PHE A 820 21.92 8.31 -17.87
CA PHE A 820 22.89 7.77 -16.91
C PHE A 820 23.45 6.42 -17.40
N ASN A 821 24.56 6.45 -18.13
CA ASN A 821 25.19 5.27 -18.73
C ASN A 821 25.60 4.16 -17.72
N SER A 822 25.67 4.48 -16.42
CA SER A 822 25.90 3.52 -15.34
C SER A 822 24.64 2.74 -14.94
N GLN A 823 23.44 3.30 -15.16
CA GLN A 823 22.16 2.66 -14.82
C GLN A 823 21.79 1.53 -15.76
N SER A 824 22.11 1.60 -17.07
CA SER A 824 21.83 0.50 -18.01
C SER A 824 22.57 -0.78 -17.62
N LYS A 825 23.82 -0.65 -17.15
CA LYS A 825 24.59 -1.77 -16.58
C LYS A 825 24.07 -2.22 -15.22
N LEU A 826 23.68 -1.30 -14.32
CA LEU A 826 23.15 -1.65 -13.00
C LEU A 826 21.77 -2.35 -13.07
N SER A 827 20.94 -2.00 -14.04
CA SER A 827 19.64 -2.63 -14.31
C SER A 827 19.80 -4.01 -14.98
N GLN A 828 20.77 -4.20 -15.89
CA GLN A 828 21.19 -5.54 -16.34
C GLN A 828 21.69 -6.43 -15.19
N LEU A 829 22.23 -5.84 -14.11
CA LEU A 829 22.62 -6.60 -12.91
C LEU A 829 21.44 -7.06 -12.05
N GLN A 830 20.25 -6.46 -12.19
CA GLN A 830 19.03 -6.99 -11.58
C GLN A 830 18.55 -8.30 -12.23
N ASP A 831 18.91 -8.56 -13.50
CA ASP A 831 18.59 -9.86 -14.14
C ASP A 831 19.40 -11.03 -13.54
N TYR A 832 20.62 -10.78 -13.03
CA TYR A 832 21.38 -11.79 -12.26
C TYR A 832 20.67 -12.16 -10.94
N ALA A 833 19.80 -11.29 -10.41
CA ALA A 833 19.01 -11.58 -9.21
C ALA A 833 17.94 -12.66 -9.42
N MET A 834 17.62 -12.98 -10.67
CA MET A 834 16.64 -14.02 -11.04
C MET A 834 17.29 -15.26 -11.67
N ASN A 835 18.59 -15.50 -11.48
CA ASN A 835 19.19 -16.76 -11.93
C ASN A 835 18.66 -17.94 -11.10
N SER A 836 17.66 -18.63 -11.64
CA SER A 836 16.99 -19.79 -11.03
C SER A 836 17.93 -20.96 -10.66
N GLN A 837 19.15 -20.97 -11.21
CA GLN A 837 20.17 -21.99 -10.95
C GLN A 837 20.99 -21.71 -9.68
N SER A 838 21.07 -20.47 -9.20
CA SER A 838 21.81 -20.14 -7.97
C SER A 838 21.00 -20.58 -6.74
N PRO A 839 21.56 -21.31 -5.75
CA PRO A 839 20.81 -21.69 -4.56
C PRO A 839 20.55 -20.52 -3.60
N TYR A 840 21.43 -19.51 -3.60
CA TYR A 840 21.29 -18.28 -2.81
C TYR A 840 21.43 -17.01 -3.66
N HIS A 841 20.89 -15.90 -3.18
CA HIS A 841 21.01 -14.59 -3.81
C HIS A 841 21.13 -13.46 -2.78
N VAL A 842 22.05 -12.52 -3.00
CA VAL A 842 22.25 -11.32 -2.16
C VAL A 842 21.34 -10.19 -2.64
N ARG A 843 20.37 -9.79 -1.81
CA ARG A 843 19.47 -8.65 -2.01
C ARG A 843 19.94 -7.44 -1.23
N GLY A 844 19.62 -6.24 -1.72
CA GLY A 844 19.86 -4.98 -1.03
C GLY A 844 20.42 -3.88 -1.95
N PRO A 845 19.61 -2.91 -2.40
CA PRO A 845 20.05 -1.91 -3.39
C PRO A 845 21.14 -0.98 -2.84
N ILE A 846 21.10 -0.64 -1.54
CA ILE A 846 22.15 0.18 -0.92
C ILE A 846 23.46 -0.62 -0.82
N ASN A 847 23.39 -1.92 -0.49
CA ASN A 847 24.55 -2.80 -0.49
C ASN A 847 25.19 -2.97 -1.86
N GLN A 848 24.35 -3.10 -2.88
CA GLN A 848 24.81 -3.13 -4.26
C GLN A 848 25.64 -1.89 -4.60
N VAL A 849 25.15 -0.68 -4.27
CA VAL A 849 25.87 0.57 -4.57
C VAL A 849 27.26 0.61 -3.94
N TYR A 850 27.39 0.45 -2.62
CA TYR A 850 28.72 0.51 -2.00
C TYR A 850 29.63 -0.67 -2.40
N SER A 851 29.06 -1.82 -2.76
CA SER A 851 29.85 -2.95 -3.25
C SER A 851 30.43 -2.68 -4.65
N GLU A 852 29.64 -2.10 -5.56
CA GLU A 852 30.12 -1.73 -6.90
C GLU A 852 31.16 -0.59 -6.82
N ILE A 853 31.01 0.37 -5.88
CA ILE A 853 32.05 1.36 -5.60
C ILE A 853 33.34 0.67 -5.13
N LEU A 854 33.23 -0.29 -4.21
CA LEU A 854 34.36 -1.06 -3.71
C LEU A 854 35.06 -1.85 -4.82
N PHE A 855 34.31 -2.51 -5.71
CA PHE A 855 34.91 -3.23 -6.85
C PHE A 855 35.61 -2.29 -7.82
N SER A 856 35.00 -1.14 -8.10
CA SER A 856 35.63 -0.08 -8.89
C SER A 856 36.95 0.39 -8.28
N ARG A 857 37.07 0.49 -6.95
CA ARG A 857 38.33 0.84 -6.27
C ARG A 857 39.35 -0.29 -6.27
N ILE A 858 38.93 -1.53 -6.01
CA ILE A 858 39.81 -2.70 -6.10
C ILE A 858 40.44 -2.80 -7.51
N CYS A 859 39.68 -2.48 -8.56
CA CYS A 859 40.10 -2.64 -9.95
C CYS A 859 40.71 -1.37 -10.58
N ALA A 860 40.84 -0.26 -9.85
CA ALA A 860 41.31 1.01 -10.40
C ALA A 860 42.77 0.94 -10.91
N HIS A 861 43.66 0.22 -10.23
CA HIS A 861 45.08 0.13 -10.58
C HIS A 861 45.37 -0.73 -11.82
N LYS A 862 44.67 -1.87 -12.00
CA LYS A 862 44.81 -2.71 -13.21
C LYS A 862 44.26 -2.01 -14.46
N ARG A 863 43.23 -1.16 -14.34
CA ARG A 863 42.72 -0.36 -15.47
C ARG A 863 43.71 0.66 -16.00
N LYS A 864 44.54 1.27 -15.15
CA LYS A 864 45.61 2.17 -15.61
C LYS A 864 46.71 1.44 -16.40
N ALA A 865 46.92 0.14 -16.13
CA ALA A 865 47.89 -0.68 -16.85
C ALA A 865 47.37 -1.26 -18.18
N MET A 866 46.04 -1.36 -18.35
CA MET A 866 45.40 -1.82 -19.60
C MET A 866 45.02 -0.66 -20.54
N GLY A 867 45.28 0.59 -20.14
CA GLY A 867 45.02 1.81 -20.91
C GLY A 867 46.26 2.36 -21.60
N THR A 868 47.09 1.49 -22.20
CA THR A 868 48.14 1.83 -23.16
C THR A 868 47.93 1.05 -24.44
#